data_AF-A0A2S8S554-F1
#
_entry.id   AF-A0A2S8S554-F1
#
_cell.length_a   1.000
_cell.length_b   1.000
_cell.length_c   1.000
_cell.angle_alpha   90.00
_cell.angle_beta   90.00
_cell.angle_gamma   90.00
#
_symmetry.space_group_name_H-M   'P 1'
#
loop_
_entity.id
_entity.type
_entity.pdbx_description
1 polymer ?
#
loop_
_entity_poly.entity_id
_entity_poly.type
_entity_poly.pdbx_seq_one_letter_code
_entity_poly.pdbx_strand_id
1 'polypeptide(L)'
;MSDTPTPEQLWAEHDRVPNWYAEIFPAGKHDGFYERLGEHALSFVERSTQQLVVSFDNLSDAGYPYHDVTPWGEKMIRENGWSHLGVYSRGPSWYRDARIIARLEKLAADGFFARFDRVALIGTSMGAYAALAFADLAPGATVVALSPQSTLDTGIVPWETRFVKGQARDWTLPRADAATTLGGVGKAYVLYDPFFGPDVAHIARLPQDRLVHLRAPGLGHKSAVVLRRMEKLRKVMEAAIAGTLTPVGFAAMIRNRKDVLLYRRNIEAYLAERDRDSLIPRFTAAFRQRRLQAAAEAAASEGWGEDGDDKEGEPEARAPSAPPPAPARTAATSHSATAPEPSPGHTPARAPRTRGNVWMLEETPTGVLRFMSDLDGGRVEGFEDRGGKVLPQSADLALATVHFGGGGGNIPRPLPERFPYHVIDPALDGNAPDGAARAQGAIAQSYHRAAGLALPTIIAVAGDRPGLTAAEAEGKAAPYRNLLEGIENARHALRPWDKALFVDRVTLALLAAEALRGADGPDEGAADAHYADVAQRLRRDITAITGQASFPPLIVAQSAGSRKDGRAGVILAEGRLSVDHPRLGFIVATPKYPFAMSPDLPASHTPEALLAIDELCHLALAQIRAGRRWQCPLMRFAGLSARTVTAEFSALGDLVLGDGPHGFAIEGAVNDPRITAVHAEGRKVRLVLNKAPEGEGLHLAYAFGMQADGSARHAANQGALRDDWGQASLVQPGLTLRRHALSARVKIVRTA
;
A
#
# COMPACT_ATOMS: atom_id res chain seq x y z
N MET A 1 4.40 20.63 6.20
CA MET A 1 5.21 19.41 6.37
C MET A 1 4.58 18.63 7.51
N SER A 2 3.87 17.55 7.18
CA SER A 2 3.39 16.58 8.17
C SER A 2 3.87 15.22 7.67
N ASP A 3 4.94 14.72 8.28
CA ASP A 3 5.45 13.35 8.11
C ASP A 3 4.36 12.36 8.47
N THR A 4 3.56 11.98 7.48
CA THR A 4 2.60 10.89 7.62
C THR A 4 3.23 9.73 6.88
N PRO A 5 3.71 8.68 7.58
CA PRO A 5 4.39 7.57 6.93
C PRO A 5 3.48 6.93 5.88
N THR A 6 4.06 6.55 4.73
CA THR A 6 3.31 5.87 3.67
C THR A 6 2.82 4.50 4.15
N PRO A 7 1.77 3.92 3.55
CA PRO A 7 1.36 2.55 3.84
C PRO A 7 2.51 1.53 3.73
N GLU A 8 3.46 1.71 2.81
CA GLU A 8 4.66 0.84 2.72
C GLU A 8 5.62 1.02 3.91
N GLN A 9 5.78 2.25 4.42
CA GLN A 9 6.58 2.51 5.63
C GLN A 9 5.90 1.90 6.86
N LEU A 10 4.57 2.03 6.97
CA LEU A 10 3.79 1.40 8.04
C LEU A 10 3.86 -0.14 7.96
N TRP A 11 3.83 -0.75 6.78
CA TRP A 11 3.92 -2.21 6.63
C TRP A 11 5.32 -2.76 6.89
N ALA A 12 6.37 -2.07 6.44
CA ALA A 12 7.75 -2.43 6.76
C ALA A 12 8.05 -2.31 8.28
N GLU A 13 7.38 -1.39 8.97
CA GLU A 13 7.53 -1.19 10.42
C GLU A 13 6.83 -2.30 11.25
N HIS A 14 5.81 -2.94 10.67
CA HIS A 14 4.95 -3.95 11.31
C HIS A 14 5.18 -5.40 10.81
N ASP A 15 6.26 -5.67 10.05
CA ASP A 15 6.70 -7.00 9.58
C ASP A 15 7.42 -7.82 10.67
N ARG A 16 6.96 -7.72 11.91
CA ARG A 16 7.57 -8.37 13.08
C ARG A 16 6.62 -9.40 13.66
N VAL A 17 7.17 -10.49 14.20
CA VAL A 17 6.37 -11.38 15.04
C VAL A 17 5.89 -10.61 16.28
N PRO A 18 4.65 -10.79 16.74
CA PRO A 18 4.20 -10.17 17.98
C PRO A 18 5.12 -10.54 19.15
N ASN A 19 5.35 -9.58 20.05
CA ASN A 19 6.19 -9.81 21.24
C ASN A 19 5.77 -11.04 22.03
N TRP A 20 4.46 -11.28 22.17
CA TRP A 20 3.93 -12.43 22.90
C TRP A 20 4.32 -13.77 22.23
N TYR A 21 4.43 -13.81 20.90
CA TYR A 21 4.85 -15.02 20.17
C TYR A 21 6.32 -15.31 20.41
N ALA A 22 7.16 -14.25 20.44
CA ALA A 22 8.58 -14.36 20.77
C ALA A 22 8.86 -14.76 22.23
N GLU A 23 7.85 -14.72 23.12
CA GLU A 23 8.00 -15.11 24.52
C GLU A 23 7.60 -16.56 24.82
N ILE A 24 6.75 -17.19 24.00
CA ILE A 24 6.25 -18.55 24.22
C ILE A 24 7.11 -19.62 23.53
N PHE A 25 7.26 -20.79 24.14
CA PHE A 25 7.97 -21.93 23.54
C PHE A 25 7.34 -22.34 22.18
N PRO A 26 8.12 -22.65 21.12
CA PRO A 26 9.58 -22.78 21.09
C PRO A 26 10.36 -21.49 20.81
N ALA A 27 9.70 -20.37 20.51
CA ALA A 27 10.37 -19.12 20.17
C ALA A 27 10.98 -18.42 21.39
N GLY A 28 10.33 -18.53 22.54
CA GLY A 28 10.77 -17.98 23.83
C GLY A 28 10.78 -19.02 24.96
N LYS A 29 11.03 -18.53 26.17
CA LYS A 29 11.26 -19.37 27.37
C LYS A 29 10.03 -19.61 28.23
N HIS A 30 8.91 -18.97 27.93
CA HIS A 30 7.69 -19.04 28.74
C HIS A 30 6.72 -20.08 28.19
N ASP A 31 5.92 -20.66 29.07
CA ASP A 31 4.74 -21.42 28.66
C ASP A 31 3.66 -20.46 28.15
N GLY A 32 2.81 -20.95 27.25
CA GLY A 32 1.76 -20.13 26.66
C GLY A 32 1.05 -20.82 25.52
N PHE A 33 0.09 -20.11 24.93
CA PHE A 33 -0.63 -20.59 23.75
C PHE A 33 -1.20 -19.42 22.94
N TYR A 34 -1.47 -19.69 21.67
CA TYR A 34 -2.36 -18.87 20.86
C TYR A 34 -3.48 -19.74 20.31
N GLU A 35 -4.71 -19.27 20.42
CA GLU A 35 -5.90 -20.02 20.01
C GLU A 35 -6.87 -19.11 19.27
N ARG A 36 -7.15 -19.44 18.02
CA ARG A 36 -8.13 -18.72 17.20
C ARG A 36 -9.53 -19.27 17.43
N LEU A 37 -10.48 -18.37 17.68
CA LEU A 37 -11.88 -18.66 18.01
C LEU A 37 -12.80 -17.82 17.10
N GLY A 38 -12.89 -18.19 15.83
CA GLY A 38 -13.74 -17.48 14.88
C GLY A 38 -13.27 -16.06 14.59
N GLU A 39 -14.06 -15.06 15.01
CA GLU A 39 -13.73 -13.63 14.93
C GLU A 39 -12.92 -13.12 16.14
N HIS A 40 -12.55 -14.02 17.05
CA HIS A 40 -11.74 -13.78 18.24
C HIS A 40 -10.47 -14.62 18.23
N ALA A 41 -9.55 -14.28 19.12
CA ALA A 41 -8.43 -15.13 19.47
C ALA A 41 -8.05 -14.93 20.94
N LEU A 42 -7.27 -15.86 21.47
CA LEU A 42 -6.60 -15.77 22.76
C LEU A 42 -5.09 -15.89 22.55
N SER A 43 -4.30 -15.06 23.23
CA SER A 43 -2.86 -15.30 23.41
C SER A 43 -2.56 -15.31 24.89
N PHE A 44 -1.89 -16.35 25.37
CA PHE A 44 -1.45 -16.48 26.75
C PHE A 44 0.07 -16.57 26.84
N VAL A 45 0.67 -15.79 27.73
CA VAL A 45 2.09 -15.86 28.10
C VAL A 45 2.21 -15.94 29.62
N GLU A 46 2.80 -17.03 30.12
CA GLU A 46 3.00 -17.29 31.55
C GLU A 46 4.36 -16.73 32.03
N ARG A 47 4.36 -15.47 32.45
CA ARG A 47 5.58 -14.80 32.97
C ARG A 47 5.77 -14.98 34.47
N SER A 48 4.66 -15.04 35.22
CA SER A 48 4.63 -15.12 36.68
C SER A 48 3.27 -15.62 37.19
N THR A 49 3.25 -16.38 38.28
CA THR A 49 2.02 -16.78 38.97
C THR A 49 1.46 -15.68 39.90
N GLN A 50 2.21 -14.60 40.17
CA GLN A 50 1.77 -13.57 41.12
C GLN A 50 0.65 -12.64 40.59
N GLN A 51 0.59 -12.45 39.27
CA GLN A 51 -0.40 -11.56 38.65
C GLN A 51 -0.67 -12.03 37.23
N LEU A 52 -1.94 -12.33 36.96
CA LEU A 52 -2.49 -12.45 35.62
C LEU A 52 -3.24 -11.18 35.26
N VAL A 53 -3.02 -10.67 34.05
CA VAL A 53 -3.86 -9.65 33.44
C VAL A 53 -4.56 -10.25 32.24
N VAL A 54 -5.89 -10.17 32.22
CA VAL A 54 -6.73 -10.50 31.07
C VAL A 54 -7.12 -9.18 30.40
N SER A 55 -6.75 -8.99 29.14
CA SER A 55 -7.10 -7.77 28.42
C SER A 55 -8.00 -8.05 27.23
N PHE A 56 -8.95 -7.15 27.01
CA PHE A 56 -9.88 -7.23 25.89
C PHE A 56 -9.65 -6.05 24.96
N ASP A 57 -9.42 -6.34 23.68
CA ASP A 57 -9.34 -5.34 22.63
C ASP A 57 -10.54 -4.39 22.63
N ASN A 58 -10.24 -3.12 22.35
CA ASN A 58 -11.25 -2.11 22.15
C ASN A 58 -11.64 -2.02 20.66
N LEU A 59 -12.68 -1.25 20.36
CA LEU A 59 -13.19 -1.14 18.99
C LEU A 59 -12.17 -0.56 17.99
N SER A 60 -11.24 0.30 18.43
CA SER A 60 -10.22 0.89 17.53
C SER A 60 -9.04 -0.03 17.25
N ASP A 61 -8.73 -0.94 18.17
CA ASP A 61 -7.67 -1.95 18.00
C ASP A 61 -8.24 -3.24 17.39
N ALA A 62 -9.56 -3.44 17.45
CA ALA A 62 -10.23 -4.56 16.83
C ALA A 62 -10.07 -4.54 15.31
N GLY A 63 -9.72 -5.68 14.73
CA GLY A 63 -9.46 -5.80 13.30
C GLY A 63 -8.14 -5.18 12.85
N TYR A 64 -7.18 -5.03 13.77
CA TYR A 64 -5.80 -4.69 13.44
C TYR A 64 -5.29 -5.58 12.28
N PRO A 65 -4.86 -4.99 11.16
CA PRO A 65 -4.69 -5.71 9.90
C PRO A 65 -3.31 -6.36 9.72
N TYR A 66 -2.38 -6.13 10.65
CA TYR A 66 -0.97 -6.57 10.56
C TYR A 66 -0.66 -7.74 11.50
N HIS A 67 0.45 -8.42 11.25
CA HIS A 67 0.79 -9.68 11.90
C HIS A 67 1.45 -9.51 13.25
N ASP A 68 1.99 -8.33 13.54
CA ASP A 68 2.53 -7.95 14.85
C ASP A 68 1.42 -7.57 15.86
N VAL A 69 0.20 -8.07 15.65
CA VAL A 69 -0.96 -7.83 16.53
C VAL A 69 -0.58 -8.13 17.98
N THR A 70 -0.69 -7.10 18.82
CA THR A 70 -0.50 -7.22 20.26
C THR A 70 -1.83 -7.00 20.96
N PRO A 71 -2.12 -7.79 22.01
CA PRO A 71 -3.35 -7.62 22.76
C PRO A 71 -3.32 -6.31 23.52
N TRP A 72 -4.48 -5.70 23.74
CA TRP A 72 -4.55 -4.39 24.40
C TRP A 72 -3.74 -4.34 25.71
N GLY A 73 -2.83 -3.37 25.82
CA GLY A 73 -1.99 -3.19 27.01
C GLY A 73 -0.73 -4.06 27.09
N GLU A 74 -0.41 -4.87 26.07
CA GLU A 74 0.74 -5.80 26.04
C GLU A 74 2.02 -5.22 26.62
N LYS A 75 2.50 -4.09 26.08
CA LYS A 75 3.77 -3.48 26.50
C LYS A 75 3.82 -3.20 28.00
N MET A 76 2.77 -2.62 28.57
CA MET A 76 2.69 -2.31 30.00
C MET A 76 2.70 -3.59 30.84
N ILE A 77 1.93 -4.60 30.42
CA ILE A 77 1.80 -5.86 31.16
C ILE A 77 3.13 -6.61 31.14
N ARG A 78 3.81 -6.67 29.99
CA ARG A 78 5.13 -7.27 29.82
C ARG A 78 6.21 -6.56 30.62
N GLU A 79 6.24 -5.22 30.59
CA GLU A 79 7.22 -4.42 31.37
C GLU A 79 7.10 -4.59 32.88
N ASN A 80 5.91 -4.94 33.39
CA ASN A 80 5.69 -5.24 34.80
C ASN A 80 5.92 -6.74 35.14
N GLY A 81 6.28 -7.58 34.16
CA GLY A 81 6.51 -9.00 34.36
C GLY A 81 5.27 -9.82 34.68
N TRP A 82 4.07 -9.31 34.37
CA TRP A 82 2.81 -9.98 34.65
C TRP A 82 2.49 -11.02 33.57
N SER A 83 1.83 -12.12 33.97
CA SER A 83 1.25 -13.06 33.01
C SER A 83 0.10 -12.39 32.27
N HIS A 84 -0.06 -12.72 30.99
CA HIS A 84 -1.00 -12.01 30.11
C HIS A 84 -1.86 -12.98 29.33
N LEU A 85 -3.19 -12.93 29.53
CA LEU A 85 -4.18 -13.51 28.62
C LEU A 85 -4.83 -12.39 27.79
N GLY A 86 -4.34 -12.20 26.57
CA GLY A 86 -4.90 -11.26 25.61
C GLY A 86 -6.10 -11.84 24.87
N VAL A 87 -7.21 -11.10 24.79
CA VAL A 87 -8.46 -11.50 24.13
C VAL A 87 -8.75 -10.57 22.96
N TYR A 88 -8.51 -11.07 21.76
CA TYR A 88 -8.59 -10.29 20.53
C TYR A 88 -10.01 -10.22 19.97
N SER A 89 -10.26 -9.19 19.16
CA SER A 89 -11.44 -9.16 18.30
C SER A 89 -11.12 -8.64 16.91
N ARG A 90 -11.70 -9.27 15.87
CA ARG A 90 -11.55 -8.84 14.46
C ARG A 90 -12.47 -7.67 14.08
N GLY A 91 -13.39 -7.27 14.96
CA GLY A 91 -14.33 -6.18 14.66
C GLY A 91 -15.29 -5.89 15.81
N PRO A 92 -16.39 -5.15 15.55
CA PRO A 92 -17.42 -4.79 16.55
C PRO A 92 -18.25 -6.02 16.96
N SER A 93 -17.67 -6.91 17.74
CA SER A 93 -18.28 -8.17 18.18
C SER A 93 -18.95 -8.05 19.54
N TRP A 94 -18.49 -7.12 20.40
CA TRP A 94 -18.83 -7.09 21.83
C TRP A 94 -18.63 -8.46 22.52
N TYR A 95 -17.75 -9.30 21.97
CA TYR A 95 -17.49 -10.66 22.46
C TYR A 95 -18.78 -11.51 22.55
N ARG A 96 -19.73 -11.23 21.66
CA ARG A 96 -21.00 -11.92 21.50
C ARG A 96 -20.86 -13.05 20.48
N ASP A 97 -19.98 -13.99 20.79
CA ASP A 97 -19.75 -15.22 20.03
C ASP A 97 -19.68 -16.39 21.02
N ALA A 98 -20.50 -17.43 20.79
CA ALA A 98 -20.57 -18.59 21.67
C ALA A 98 -19.21 -19.27 21.88
N ARG A 99 -18.31 -19.22 20.88
CA ARG A 99 -16.99 -19.86 20.93
C ARG A 99 -16.07 -19.21 21.97
N ILE A 100 -15.98 -17.87 21.99
CA ILE A 100 -15.14 -17.17 22.97
C ILE A 100 -15.73 -17.28 24.37
N ILE A 101 -17.06 -17.20 24.50
CA ILE A 101 -17.76 -17.38 25.78
C ILE A 101 -17.45 -18.76 26.34
N ALA A 102 -17.72 -19.82 25.58
CA ALA A 102 -17.49 -21.20 26.01
C ALA A 102 -16.01 -21.46 26.32
N ARG A 103 -15.09 -20.84 25.58
CA ARG A 103 -13.65 -21.03 25.81
C ARG A 103 -13.17 -20.39 27.11
N LEU A 104 -13.62 -19.16 27.41
CA LEU A 104 -13.30 -18.49 28.67
C LEU A 104 -13.95 -19.21 29.86
N GLU A 105 -15.19 -19.70 29.71
CA GLU A 105 -15.84 -20.58 30.69
C GLU A 105 -15.05 -21.84 30.94
N LYS A 106 -14.56 -22.48 29.87
CA LYS A 106 -13.73 -23.67 29.98
C LYS A 106 -12.42 -23.39 30.71
N LEU A 107 -11.75 -22.26 30.46
CA LEU A 107 -10.56 -21.87 31.25
C LEU A 107 -10.88 -21.79 32.75
N ALA A 108 -12.01 -21.16 33.10
CA ALA A 108 -12.42 -21.06 34.49
C ALA A 108 -12.72 -22.43 35.10
N ALA A 109 -13.48 -23.27 34.40
CA ALA A 109 -13.82 -24.62 34.84
C ALA A 109 -12.58 -25.51 35.02
N ASP A 110 -11.57 -25.35 34.15
CA ASP A 110 -10.30 -26.08 34.21
C ASP A 110 -9.35 -25.51 35.29
N GLY A 111 -9.79 -24.50 36.07
CA GLY A 111 -9.01 -23.91 37.17
C GLY A 111 -7.90 -22.95 36.73
N PHE A 112 -7.88 -22.52 35.47
CA PHE A 112 -6.80 -21.69 34.91
C PHE A 112 -6.54 -20.40 35.72
N PHE A 113 -7.61 -19.65 36.05
CA PHE A 113 -7.50 -18.39 36.78
C PHE A 113 -7.07 -18.56 38.23
N ALA A 114 -7.42 -19.69 38.86
CA ALA A 114 -7.11 -19.97 40.26
C ALA A 114 -5.62 -20.25 40.53
N ARG A 115 -4.82 -20.46 39.48
CA ARG A 115 -3.37 -20.66 39.58
C ARG A 115 -2.59 -19.38 39.86
N PHE A 116 -3.26 -18.21 39.82
CA PHE A 116 -2.62 -16.91 40.00
C PHE A 116 -3.05 -16.24 41.30
N ASP A 117 -2.12 -15.61 42.01
CA ASP A 117 -2.41 -14.94 43.29
C ASP A 117 -3.41 -13.79 43.12
N ARG A 118 -3.31 -13.08 41.97
CA ARG A 118 -4.19 -11.98 41.59
C ARG A 118 -4.53 -12.05 40.11
N VAL A 119 -5.79 -11.77 39.80
CA VAL A 119 -6.29 -11.66 38.42
C VAL A 119 -6.88 -10.27 38.22
N ALA A 120 -6.53 -9.63 37.11
CA ALA A 120 -7.14 -8.38 36.71
C ALA A 120 -7.74 -8.48 35.29
N LEU A 121 -8.98 -8.04 35.11
CA LEU A 121 -9.62 -7.94 33.78
C LEU A 121 -9.68 -6.47 33.37
N ILE A 122 -9.19 -6.14 32.18
CA ILE A 122 -9.04 -4.75 31.75
C ILE A 122 -9.56 -4.51 30.32
N GLY A 123 -10.11 -3.32 30.08
CA GLY A 123 -10.50 -2.90 28.73
C GLY A 123 -11.05 -1.49 28.66
N THR A 124 -11.34 -1.04 27.43
CA THR A 124 -12.03 0.25 27.17
C THR A 124 -13.21 0.07 26.20
N SER A 125 -14.32 0.76 26.46
CA SER A 125 -15.55 0.70 25.67
C SER A 125 -16.04 -0.75 25.47
N MET A 126 -16.00 -1.28 24.23
CA MET A 126 -16.29 -2.68 23.92
C MET A 126 -15.49 -3.68 24.79
N GLY A 127 -14.18 -3.45 24.98
CA GLY A 127 -13.35 -4.31 25.82
C GLY A 127 -13.65 -4.13 27.31
N ALA A 128 -14.12 -2.93 27.72
CA ALA A 128 -14.53 -2.69 29.11
C ALA A 128 -15.86 -3.40 29.44
N TYR A 129 -16.78 -3.48 28.48
CA TYR A 129 -17.96 -4.35 28.60
C TYR A 129 -17.52 -5.79 28.85
N ALA A 130 -16.60 -6.33 28.04
CA ALA A 130 -16.12 -7.71 28.20
C ALA A 130 -15.41 -7.92 29.55
N ALA A 131 -14.57 -6.99 29.96
CA ALA A 131 -13.89 -7.04 31.26
C ALA A 131 -14.87 -7.10 32.44
N LEU A 132 -16.04 -6.45 32.34
CA LEU A 132 -17.11 -6.54 33.35
C LEU A 132 -17.95 -7.82 33.19
N ALA A 133 -18.30 -8.18 31.96
CA ALA A 133 -19.18 -9.31 31.64
C ALA A 133 -18.55 -10.68 31.97
N PHE A 134 -17.23 -10.82 31.83
CA PHE A 134 -16.49 -12.07 32.11
C PHE A 134 -15.82 -12.09 33.48
N ALA A 135 -16.06 -11.09 34.33
CA ALA A 135 -15.32 -10.94 35.58
C ALA A 135 -15.60 -12.05 36.61
N ASP A 136 -16.78 -12.65 36.59
CA ASP A 136 -17.15 -13.76 37.46
C ASP A 136 -16.37 -15.06 37.18
N LEU A 137 -15.76 -15.18 36.00
CA LEU A 137 -14.91 -16.32 35.65
C LEU A 137 -13.63 -16.39 36.48
N ALA A 138 -13.23 -15.28 37.11
CA ALA A 138 -12.13 -15.20 38.05
C ALA A 138 -12.61 -14.54 39.36
N PRO A 139 -13.23 -15.31 40.29
CA PRO A 139 -13.71 -14.78 41.56
C PRO A 139 -12.63 -14.00 42.31
N GLY A 140 -12.98 -12.83 42.84
CA GLY A 140 -12.03 -11.94 43.53
C GLY A 140 -11.16 -11.07 42.60
N ALA A 141 -11.32 -11.16 41.28
CA ALA A 141 -10.54 -10.34 40.35
C ALA A 141 -10.77 -8.83 40.51
N THR A 142 -9.75 -8.06 40.11
CA THR A 142 -9.84 -6.61 39.93
C THR A 142 -10.27 -6.29 38.50
N VAL A 143 -11.32 -5.50 38.32
CA VAL A 143 -11.74 -5.04 36.98
C VAL A 143 -11.31 -3.59 36.77
N VAL A 144 -10.74 -3.26 35.61
CA VAL A 144 -10.43 -1.88 35.21
C VAL A 144 -11.15 -1.58 33.88
N ALA A 145 -12.27 -0.87 33.98
CA ALA A 145 -13.19 -0.63 32.87
C ALA A 145 -13.23 0.87 32.52
N LEU A 146 -12.75 1.23 31.33
CA LEU A 146 -12.72 2.61 30.84
C LEU A 146 -13.86 2.89 29.87
N SER A 147 -14.79 3.75 30.26
CA SER A 147 -16.02 4.10 29.54
C SER A 147 -16.85 2.88 29.11
N PRO A 148 -17.18 1.92 30.01
CA PRO A 148 -17.88 0.70 29.64
C PRO A 148 -19.34 0.93 29.25
N GLN A 149 -19.83 0.01 28.41
CA GLN A 149 -21.26 -0.30 28.37
C GLN A 149 -21.55 -1.46 29.33
N SER A 150 -22.74 -1.49 29.91
CA SER A 150 -23.23 -2.61 30.72
C SER A 150 -23.79 -3.75 29.85
N THR A 151 -24.43 -3.41 28.73
CA THR A 151 -24.91 -4.28 27.64
C THR A 151 -25.34 -3.40 26.46
N LEU A 152 -25.49 -3.95 25.27
CA LEU A 152 -26.16 -3.29 24.14
C LEU A 152 -27.47 -3.96 23.73
N ASP A 153 -28.03 -4.83 24.57
CA ASP A 153 -29.38 -5.34 24.36
C ASP A 153 -30.38 -4.18 24.35
N THR A 154 -30.97 -3.93 23.18
CA THR A 154 -31.92 -2.83 22.95
C THR A 154 -33.20 -2.95 23.79
N GLY A 155 -33.55 -4.15 24.25
CA GLY A 155 -34.65 -4.35 25.19
C GLY A 155 -34.35 -3.80 26.60
N ILE A 156 -33.07 -3.69 26.95
CA ILE A 156 -32.62 -3.22 28.27
C ILE A 156 -32.09 -1.77 28.19
N VAL A 157 -31.43 -1.40 27.08
CA VAL A 157 -30.88 -0.05 26.84
C VAL A 157 -31.41 0.56 25.55
N PRO A 158 -32.72 0.81 25.44
CA PRO A 158 -33.29 1.43 24.24
C PRO A 158 -32.76 2.85 24.00
N TRP A 159 -32.22 3.50 25.02
CA TRP A 159 -31.60 4.83 24.95
C TRP A 159 -30.18 4.83 24.37
N GLU A 160 -29.52 3.66 24.30
CA GLU A 160 -28.21 3.55 23.68
C GLU A 160 -28.39 3.46 22.17
N THR A 161 -27.71 4.30 21.40
CA THR A 161 -27.84 4.37 19.93
C THR A 161 -26.50 4.47 19.21
N ARG A 162 -25.39 4.57 19.96
CA ARG A 162 -24.05 4.84 19.42
C ARG A 162 -23.43 3.63 18.72
N PHE A 163 -23.86 2.42 19.07
CA PHE A 163 -23.17 1.17 18.71
C PHE A 163 -24.05 0.19 17.95
N VAL A 164 -24.66 0.63 16.85
CA VAL A 164 -25.60 -0.17 16.02
C VAL A 164 -25.05 -1.55 15.66
N LYS A 165 -23.77 -1.65 15.27
CA LYS A 165 -23.14 -2.94 14.93
C LYS A 165 -23.04 -3.90 16.13
N GLY A 166 -22.84 -3.37 17.34
CA GLY A 166 -22.83 -4.16 18.57
C GLY A 166 -24.24 -4.54 19.02
N GLN A 167 -25.23 -3.65 18.82
CA GLN A 167 -26.64 -3.93 19.10
C GLN A 167 -27.20 -5.07 18.24
N ALA A 168 -26.72 -5.21 17.00
CA ALA A 168 -27.11 -6.28 16.10
C ALA A 168 -26.53 -7.67 16.46
N ARG A 169 -25.69 -7.77 17.50
CA ARG A 169 -25.12 -9.04 17.95
C ARG A 169 -26.10 -9.85 18.78
N ASP A 170 -25.78 -11.12 19.01
CA ASP A 170 -26.64 -12.02 19.78
C ASP A 170 -26.52 -11.75 21.30
N TRP A 171 -27.50 -11.02 21.83
CA TRP A 171 -27.63 -10.72 23.26
C TRP A 171 -28.39 -11.80 24.04
N THR A 172 -28.80 -12.90 23.39
CA THR A 172 -29.40 -14.07 24.09
C THR A 172 -28.34 -15.01 24.66
N LEU A 173 -27.09 -14.94 24.16
CA LEU A 173 -25.99 -15.76 24.68
C LEU A 173 -25.68 -15.42 26.16
N PRO A 174 -25.07 -16.34 26.92
CA PRO A 174 -24.66 -16.07 28.30
C PRO A 174 -23.81 -14.79 28.46
N ARG A 175 -23.80 -14.22 29.67
CA ARG A 175 -23.04 -13.00 30.01
C ARG A 175 -23.35 -11.81 29.10
N ALA A 176 -24.63 -11.66 28.75
CA ALA A 176 -25.14 -10.55 27.93
C ALA A 176 -25.23 -9.23 28.69
N ASP A 177 -25.25 -9.26 30.03
CA ASP A 177 -25.41 -8.08 30.86
C ASP A 177 -24.41 -8.08 32.02
N ALA A 178 -23.46 -7.15 31.97
CA ALA A 178 -22.45 -6.99 33.00
C ALA A 178 -23.04 -6.64 34.38
N ALA A 179 -24.27 -6.11 34.43
CA ALA A 179 -24.95 -5.86 35.69
C ALA A 179 -25.21 -7.15 36.49
N THR A 180 -25.29 -8.31 35.84
CA THR A 180 -25.58 -9.61 36.48
C THR A 180 -24.33 -10.41 36.82
N THR A 181 -23.19 -10.12 36.19
CA THR A 181 -21.95 -10.91 36.31
C THR A 181 -20.93 -10.32 37.29
N LEU A 182 -21.12 -9.08 37.76
CA LEU A 182 -20.13 -8.41 38.62
C LEU A 182 -20.17 -8.82 40.11
N GLY A 183 -21.12 -9.66 40.54
CA GLY A 183 -21.31 -9.96 41.97
C GLY A 183 -20.12 -10.63 42.66
N GLY A 184 -19.32 -11.42 41.93
CA GLY A 184 -18.20 -12.21 42.46
C GLY A 184 -16.82 -11.53 42.45
N VAL A 185 -16.73 -10.27 41.99
CA VAL A 185 -15.43 -9.59 41.82
C VAL A 185 -14.94 -8.92 43.10
N GLY A 186 -13.63 -8.71 43.20
CA GLY A 186 -13.01 -7.98 44.30
C GLY A 186 -13.36 -6.49 44.26
N LYS A 187 -12.88 -5.79 43.23
CA LYS A 187 -13.17 -4.35 42.99
C LYS A 187 -13.25 -4.07 41.49
N ALA A 188 -14.16 -3.19 41.08
CA ALA A 188 -14.26 -2.70 39.70
C ALA A 188 -13.96 -1.19 39.63
N TYR A 189 -12.79 -0.82 39.12
CA TYR A 189 -12.44 0.56 38.79
C TYR A 189 -13.14 0.97 37.50
N VAL A 190 -14.10 1.89 37.59
CA VAL A 190 -14.90 2.33 36.45
C VAL A 190 -14.62 3.80 36.18
N LEU A 191 -13.97 4.06 35.04
CA LEU A 191 -13.67 5.40 34.58
C LEU A 191 -14.73 5.86 33.59
N TYR A 192 -15.37 6.99 33.85
CA TYR A 192 -16.32 7.62 32.94
C TYR A 192 -16.34 9.14 33.11
N ASP A 193 -16.84 9.83 32.10
CA ASP A 193 -17.11 11.25 32.19
C ASP A 193 -18.52 11.48 32.76
N PRO A 194 -18.68 12.10 33.95
CA PRO A 194 -20.00 12.41 34.49
C PRO A 194 -20.79 13.42 33.65
N PHE A 195 -20.16 14.10 32.70
CA PHE A 195 -20.80 15.02 31.77
C PHE A 195 -21.36 14.33 30.53
N PHE A 196 -21.07 13.04 30.34
CA PHE A 196 -21.46 12.30 29.16
C PHE A 196 -22.58 11.29 29.49
N GLY A 197 -23.82 11.73 29.29
CA GLY A 197 -25.04 11.05 29.75
C GLY A 197 -25.15 9.55 29.43
N PRO A 198 -24.89 9.11 28.18
CA PRO A 198 -25.00 7.68 27.82
C PRO A 198 -24.08 6.76 28.64
N ASP A 199 -22.84 7.18 28.92
CA ASP A 199 -21.94 6.36 29.75
C ASP A 199 -22.40 6.35 31.21
N VAL A 200 -22.88 7.49 31.74
CA VAL A 200 -23.45 7.57 33.10
C VAL A 200 -24.62 6.60 33.26
N ALA A 201 -25.49 6.51 32.25
CA ALA A 201 -26.64 5.60 32.27
C ALA A 201 -26.22 4.12 32.26
N HIS A 202 -25.14 3.75 31.57
CA HIS A 202 -24.57 2.40 31.69
C HIS A 202 -23.97 2.13 33.08
N ILE A 203 -23.22 3.09 33.65
CA ILE A 203 -22.59 2.91 34.97
C ILE A 203 -23.65 2.76 36.07
N ALA A 204 -24.75 3.50 35.98
CA ALA A 204 -25.84 3.44 36.94
C ALA A 204 -26.49 2.04 37.04
N ARG A 205 -26.37 1.21 36.00
CA ARG A 205 -26.91 -0.15 35.97
C ARG A 205 -26.03 -1.18 36.68
N LEU A 206 -24.74 -0.90 36.84
CA LEU A 206 -23.80 -1.84 37.44
C LEU A 206 -23.97 -1.89 38.98
N PRO A 207 -23.56 -2.97 39.67
CA PRO A 207 -23.64 -3.08 41.14
C PRO A 207 -22.75 -2.04 41.82
N GLN A 208 -23.35 -1.02 42.43
CA GLN A 208 -22.63 0.16 42.92
C GLN A 208 -21.69 -0.13 44.10
N ASP A 209 -21.98 -1.15 44.90
CA ASP A 209 -21.15 -1.63 46.01
C ASP A 209 -19.80 -2.21 45.55
N ARG A 210 -19.70 -2.58 44.26
CA ARG A 210 -18.47 -3.12 43.66
C ARG A 210 -17.64 -2.07 42.94
N LEU A 211 -18.17 -0.87 42.72
CA LEU A 211 -17.53 0.14 41.88
C LEU A 211 -16.64 1.09 42.68
N VAL A 212 -15.41 1.28 42.18
CA VAL A 212 -14.60 2.44 42.47
C VAL A 212 -14.75 3.44 41.32
N HIS A 213 -15.49 4.52 41.58
CA HIS A 213 -15.79 5.54 40.57
C HIS A 213 -14.56 6.42 40.28
N LEU A 214 -14.00 6.29 39.09
CA LEU A 214 -12.94 7.14 38.56
C LEU A 214 -13.55 8.24 37.67
N ARG A 215 -14.18 9.24 38.30
CA ARG A 215 -14.88 10.31 37.58
C ARG A 215 -13.91 11.23 36.85
N ALA A 216 -14.11 11.40 35.54
CA ALA A 216 -13.23 12.18 34.70
C ALA A 216 -13.98 13.29 33.91
N PRO A 217 -14.35 14.40 34.58
CA PRO A 217 -15.19 15.44 33.98
C PRO A 217 -14.55 16.09 32.75
N GLY A 218 -15.26 16.06 31.62
CA GLY A 218 -14.86 16.63 30.34
C GLY A 218 -13.95 15.74 29.48
N LEU A 219 -13.68 14.50 29.87
CA LEU A 219 -12.88 13.56 29.05
C LEU A 219 -13.71 12.91 27.93
N GLY A 220 -15.03 12.93 28.03
CA GLY A 220 -15.96 12.26 27.12
C GLY A 220 -15.77 10.73 27.09
N HIS A 221 -16.41 10.08 26.10
CA HIS A 221 -16.34 8.63 25.95
C HIS A 221 -14.93 8.10 25.67
N LYS A 222 -14.11 8.83 24.89
CA LYS A 222 -12.74 8.44 24.52
C LYS A 222 -11.71 8.71 25.64
N SER A 223 -12.07 8.37 26.88
CA SER A 223 -11.34 8.70 28.10
C SER A 223 -9.91 8.16 28.13
N ALA A 224 -9.67 6.92 27.65
CA ALA A 224 -8.35 6.33 27.53
C ALA A 224 -7.42 7.13 26.60
N VAL A 225 -7.96 7.65 25.48
CA VAL A 225 -7.20 8.49 24.53
C VAL A 225 -6.79 9.81 25.17
N VAL A 226 -7.68 10.42 25.97
CA VAL A 226 -7.36 11.66 26.70
C VAL A 226 -6.28 11.41 27.75
N LEU A 227 -6.41 10.35 28.55
CA LEU A 227 -5.38 9.98 29.54
C LEU A 227 -4.02 9.68 28.90
N ARG A 228 -4.00 9.07 27.71
CA ARG A 228 -2.76 8.82 26.95
C ARG A 228 -2.10 10.14 26.55
N ARG A 229 -2.87 11.12 26.04
CA ARG A 229 -2.37 12.46 25.70
C ARG A 229 -1.88 13.27 26.91
N MET A 230 -2.31 12.89 28.11
CA MET A 230 -1.85 13.50 29.37
C MET A 230 -0.67 12.74 29.99
N GLU A 231 -0.21 11.66 29.36
CA GLU A 231 0.81 10.74 29.88
C GLU A 231 0.47 10.16 31.27
N LYS A 232 -0.84 10.02 31.55
CA LYS A 232 -1.34 9.47 32.83
C LYS A 232 -1.88 8.04 32.72
N LEU A 233 -2.17 7.56 31.50
CA LEU A 233 -2.84 6.27 31.30
C LEU A 233 -2.08 5.11 31.98
N ARG A 234 -0.77 4.97 31.73
CA ARG A 234 0.05 3.89 32.32
C ARG A 234 -0.03 3.89 33.86
N LYS A 235 0.23 5.04 34.49
CA LYS A 235 0.19 5.20 35.96
C LYS A 235 -1.19 4.87 36.55
N VAL A 236 -2.26 5.29 35.89
CA VAL A 236 -3.63 4.99 36.31
C VAL A 236 -3.91 3.48 36.19
N MET A 237 -3.56 2.86 35.07
CA MET A 237 -3.78 1.43 34.84
C MET A 237 -2.97 0.57 35.83
N GLU A 238 -1.70 0.88 36.05
CA GLU A 238 -0.83 0.13 36.98
C GLU A 238 -1.35 0.20 38.42
N ALA A 239 -1.69 1.40 38.90
CA ALA A 239 -2.26 1.56 40.24
C ALA A 239 -3.63 0.88 40.37
N ALA A 240 -4.45 0.89 39.32
CA ALA A 240 -5.75 0.22 39.32
C ALA A 240 -5.61 -1.32 39.32
N ILE A 241 -4.75 -1.87 38.46
CA ILE A 241 -4.46 -3.32 38.39
C ILE A 241 -3.90 -3.82 39.72
N ALA A 242 -2.99 -3.06 40.33
CA ALA A 242 -2.43 -3.39 41.64
C ALA A 242 -3.43 -3.21 42.80
N GLY A 243 -4.61 -2.62 42.56
CA GLY A 243 -5.64 -2.37 43.58
C GLY A 243 -5.33 -1.21 44.53
N THR A 244 -4.36 -0.35 44.19
CA THR A 244 -3.88 0.76 45.04
C THR A 244 -4.42 2.13 44.62
N LEU A 245 -5.05 2.24 43.45
CA LEU A 245 -5.61 3.51 42.99
C LEU A 245 -6.77 3.96 43.88
N THR A 246 -6.78 5.23 44.24
CA THR A 246 -7.88 5.89 44.97
C THR A 246 -8.55 6.95 44.10
N PRO A 247 -9.85 7.26 44.31
CA PRO A 247 -10.54 8.33 43.58
C PRO A 247 -9.84 9.69 43.73
N VAL A 248 -9.30 9.99 44.91
CA VAL A 248 -8.57 11.24 45.18
C VAL A 248 -7.25 11.27 44.41
N GLY A 249 -6.48 10.17 44.44
CA GLY A 249 -5.25 10.04 43.67
C GLY A 249 -5.50 10.20 42.17
N PHE A 250 -6.55 9.56 41.65
CA PHE A 250 -6.97 9.71 40.26
C PHE A 250 -7.36 11.15 39.92
N ALA A 251 -8.19 11.80 40.74
CA ALA A 251 -8.61 13.19 40.54
C ALA A 251 -7.43 14.16 40.50
N ALA A 252 -6.40 13.93 41.33
CA ALA A 252 -5.15 14.68 41.32
C ALA A 252 -4.36 14.46 40.01
N MET A 253 -4.26 13.21 39.54
CA MET A 253 -3.55 12.87 38.29
C MET A 253 -4.16 13.56 37.06
N ILE A 254 -5.49 13.75 37.00
CA ILE A 254 -6.18 14.26 35.81
C ILE A 254 -6.39 15.78 35.78
N ARG A 255 -5.74 16.56 36.67
CA ARG A 255 -5.93 18.02 36.74
C ARG A 255 -5.49 18.75 35.45
N ASN A 256 -4.44 18.27 34.80
CA ASN A 256 -3.91 18.81 33.53
C ASN A 256 -4.77 18.46 32.30
N ARG A 257 -5.94 17.81 32.45
CA ARG A 257 -6.88 17.56 31.34
C ARG A 257 -7.28 18.84 30.60
N LYS A 258 -7.25 19.98 31.30
CA LYS A 258 -7.58 21.32 30.80
C LYS A 258 -6.62 21.80 29.71
N ASP A 259 -5.51 21.10 29.50
CA ASP A 259 -4.48 21.45 28.52
C ASP A 259 -4.67 20.66 27.20
N VAL A 260 -5.61 19.70 27.17
CA VAL A 260 -5.84 18.81 26.02
C VAL A 260 -6.95 19.36 25.12
N LEU A 261 -6.70 19.43 23.80
CA LEU A 261 -7.69 19.92 22.82
C LEU A 261 -9.00 19.11 22.80
N LEU A 262 -8.94 17.80 23.04
CA LEU A 262 -10.13 16.95 23.08
C LEU A 262 -11.02 17.28 24.29
N TYR A 263 -10.42 17.64 25.44
CA TYR A 263 -11.16 18.14 26.59
C TYR A 263 -11.92 19.43 26.27
N ARG A 264 -11.30 20.37 25.53
CA ARG A 264 -11.99 21.58 25.08
C ARG A 264 -13.24 21.23 24.25
N ARG A 265 -13.10 20.39 23.23
CA ARG A 265 -14.22 19.98 22.36
C ARG A 265 -15.36 19.33 23.14
N ASN A 266 -15.04 18.46 24.10
CA ASN A 266 -16.05 17.81 24.93
C ASN A 266 -16.80 18.80 25.84
N ILE A 267 -16.09 19.78 26.41
CA ILE A 267 -16.74 20.82 27.23
C ILE A 267 -17.57 21.76 26.36
N GLU A 268 -17.14 22.11 25.15
CA GLU A 268 -17.95 22.89 24.21
C GLU A 268 -19.25 22.16 23.85
N ALA A 269 -19.18 20.86 23.52
CA ALA A 269 -20.36 20.04 23.27
C ALA A 269 -21.28 19.97 24.49
N TYR A 270 -20.71 19.74 25.68
CA TYR A 270 -21.46 19.73 26.95
C TYR A 270 -22.17 21.06 27.26
N LEU A 271 -21.54 22.19 26.92
CA LEU A 271 -22.13 23.52 27.10
C LEU A 271 -23.25 23.77 26.09
N ALA A 272 -23.07 23.37 24.82
CA ALA A 272 -24.08 23.47 23.78
C ALA A 272 -25.31 22.60 24.10
N GLU A 273 -25.10 21.35 24.54
CA GLU A 273 -26.17 20.43 24.97
C GLU A 273 -26.98 20.95 26.17
N ARG A 274 -26.54 22.01 26.84
CA ARG A 274 -27.22 22.67 27.97
C ARG A 274 -27.72 24.07 27.62
N ASP A 275 -27.75 24.43 26.34
CA ASP A 275 -28.14 25.75 25.86
C ASP A 275 -27.29 26.89 26.48
N ARG A 276 -25.99 26.61 26.70
CA ARG A 276 -25.01 27.55 27.27
C ARG A 276 -24.00 28.02 26.22
N ASP A 277 -24.43 28.16 24.97
CA ASP A 277 -23.58 28.57 23.84
C ASP A 277 -22.86 29.90 24.07
N SER A 278 -23.49 30.82 24.80
CA SER A 278 -22.90 32.10 25.20
C SER A 278 -21.60 31.96 26.02
N LEU A 279 -21.36 30.81 26.66
CA LEU A 279 -20.14 30.53 27.41
C LEU A 279 -19.00 29.95 26.55
N ILE A 280 -19.30 29.42 25.36
CA ILE A 280 -18.32 28.75 24.48
C ILE A 280 -17.18 29.70 24.06
N PRO A 281 -17.44 30.95 23.63
CA PRO A 281 -16.36 31.88 23.29
C PRO A 281 -15.44 32.19 24.48
N ARG A 282 -16.03 32.39 25.68
CA ARG A 282 -15.29 32.66 26.91
C ARG A 282 -14.42 31.47 27.32
N PHE A 283 -14.98 30.26 27.24
CA PHE A 283 -14.25 29.02 27.52
C PHE A 283 -13.11 28.79 26.53
N THR A 284 -13.35 29.01 25.24
CA THR A 284 -12.35 28.94 24.16
C THR A 284 -11.19 29.91 24.42
N ALA A 285 -11.50 31.16 24.78
CA ALA A 285 -10.51 32.16 25.09
C ALA A 285 -9.68 31.77 26.32
N ALA A 286 -10.31 31.31 27.39
CA ALA A 286 -9.63 30.83 28.60
C ALA A 286 -8.72 29.62 28.32
N PHE A 287 -9.17 28.67 27.50
CA PHE A 287 -8.37 27.52 27.07
C PHE A 287 -7.15 27.97 26.25
N ARG A 288 -7.32 28.92 25.31
CA ARG A 288 -6.20 29.48 24.52
C ARG A 288 -5.18 30.17 25.42
N GLN A 289 -5.63 31.01 26.35
CA GLN A 289 -4.76 31.70 27.30
C GLN A 289 -3.96 30.71 28.15
N ARG A 290 -4.62 29.68 28.68
CA ARG A 290 -3.97 28.62 29.45
C ARG A 290 -2.90 27.88 28.65
N ARG A 291 -3.14 27.57 27.37
CA ARG A 291 -2.12 26.93 26.51
C ARG A 291 -0.94 27.85 26.23
N LEU A 292 -1.16 29.15 26.07
CA LEU A 292 -0.09 30.12 25.91
C LEU A 292 0.76 30.23 27.19
N GLN A 293 0.13 30.23 28.36
CA GLN A 293 0.81 30.21 29.66
C GLN A 293 1.65 28.93 29.84
N ALA A 294 1.05 27.75 29.60
CA ALA A 294 1.77 26.48 29.70
C ALA A 294 2.94 26.38 28.71
N ALA A 295 2.79 26.93 27.50
CA ALA A 295 3.87 26.99 26.52
C ALA A 295 4.99 27.97 26.93
N ALA A 296 4.63 29.11 27.52
CA ALA A 296 5.60 30.07 28.05
C ALA A 296 6.34 29.52 29.27
N GLU A 297 5.66 28.81 30.17
CA GLU A 297 6.27 28.11 31.32
C GLU A 297 7.22 26.99 30.86
N ALA A 298 6.84 26.21 29.84
CA ALA A 298 7.71 25.19 29.25
C ALA A 298 8.95 25.80 28.58
N ALA A 299 8.77 26.85 27.75
CA ALA A 299 9.88 27.55 27.10
C ALA A 299 10.81 28.24 28.09
N ALA A 300 10.28 28.79 29.19
CA ALA A 300 11.07 29.35 30.28
C ALA A 300 11.85 28.28 31.06
N SER A 301 11.38 27.03 31.09
CA SER A 301 12.12 25.90 31.68
C SER A 301 13.19 25.32 30.76
N GLU A 302 13.06 25.50 29.43
CA GLU A 302 14.01 25.02 28.42
C GLU A 302 15.09 26.07 28.07
N GLY A 303 14.83 27.37 28.27
CA GLY A 303 15.71 28.49 27.89
C GLY A 303 16.85 28.84 28.86
N TRP A 304 17.25 27.95 29.78
CA TRP A 304 18.39 28.15 30.70
C TRP A 304 19.56 27.23 30.36
N GLY A 305 20.03 27.30 29.12
CA GLY A 305 21.23 26.59 28.70
C GLY A 305 21.74 27.10 27.36
N GLU A 306 22.31 28.31 27.34
CA GLU A 306 23.52 28.64 26.57
C GLU A 306 23.96 30.11 26.81
N ASP A 307 25.24 30.24 27.15
CA ASP A 307 26.17 31.37 27.15
C ASP A 307 26.12 32.51 28.20
N GLY A 308 27.15 32.49 29.03
CA GLY A 308 27.58 33.56 29.94
C GLY A 308 28.91 33.20 30.62
N ASP A 309 29.99 33.37 29.86
CA ASP A 309 31.40 33.31 30.26
C ASP A 309 31.69 34.32 31.40
N ASP A 310 32.24 33.87 32.54
CA ASP A 310 33.20 34.62 33.37
C ASP A 310 33.80 33.74 34.49
N LYS A 311 35.04 33.32 34.20
CA LYS A 311 36.21 33.00 35.03
C LYS A 311 36.13 32.68 36.54
N GLU A 312 36.87 31.61 36.82
CA GLU A 312 37.72 31.30 37.99
C GLU A 312 37.12 30.55 39.19
N GLY A 313 37.51 29.27 39.31
CA GLY A 313 37.41 28.47 40.52
C GLY A 313 37.21 26.97 40.26
N GLU A 314 38.23 26.26 39.76
CA GLU A 314 38.28 24.79 39.74
C GLU A 314 38.06 24.20 41.15
N PRO A 315 37.37 23.05 41.25
CA PRO A 315 38.11 21.79 41.22
C PRO A 315 37.52 20.71 40.30
N GLU A 316 38.44 19.97 39.68
CA GLU A 316 38.28 18.75 38.88
C GLU A 316 37.16 17.79 39.33
N ALA A 317 36.22 17.54 38.41
CA ALA A 317 35.30 16.42 38.49
C ALA A 317 35.85 15.23 37.68
N ARG A 318 36.18 14.17 38.41
CA ARG A 318 36.55 12.82 37.95
C ARG A 318 35.67 12.27 36.83
N ALA A 319 36.32 11.66 35.83
CA ALA A 319 35.70 10.77 34.86
C ALA A 319 34.90 9.64 35.52
N PRO A 320 33.74 9.24 34.95
CA PRO A 320 32.96 8.11 35.47
C PRO A 320 33.71 6.79 35.29
N SER A 321 33.91 6.10 36.41
CA SER A 321 34.52 4.77 36.50
C SER A 321 33.65 3.70 35.83
N ALA A 322 34.30 2.79 35.12
CA ALA A 322 33.73 1.58 34.55
C ALA A 322 32.85 0.77 35.54
N PRO A 323 31.79 0.09 35.06
CA PRO A 323 30.95 -0.75 35.90
C PRO A 323 31.74 -1.94 36.49
N PRO A 324 31.43 -2.36 37.73
CA PRO A 324 32.14 -3.44 38.41
C PRO A 324 31.94 -4.80 37.73
N PRO A 325 32.92 -5.71 37.82
CA PRO A 325 32.84 -7.02 37.21
C PRO A 325 31.78 -7.90 37.89
N ALA A 326 31.09 -8.69 37.07
CA ALA A 326 30.11 -9.67 37.52
C ALA A 326 30.71 -10.65 38.55
N PRO A 327 29.96 -11.02 39.61
CA PRO A 327 30.45 -11.97 40.60
C PRO A 327 30.66 -13.36 39.99
N ALA A 328 31.78 -13.97 40.37
CA ALA A 328 32.21 -15.29 39.92
C ALA A 328 31.14 -16.36 40.21
N ARG A 329 30.77 -17.11 39.16
CA ARG A 329 29.97 -18.33 39.27
C ARG A 329 30.74 -19.37 40.08
N THR A 330 30.28 -19.65 41.29
CA THR A 330 30.64 -20.87 42.01
C THR A 330 30.06 -22.08 41.29
N ALA A 331 30.92 -23.06 41.02
CA ALA A 331 30.56 -24.32 40.40
C ALA A 331 29.49 -25.07 41.21
N ALA A 332 28.33 -25.31 40.60
CA ALA A 332 27.35 -26.28 41.05
C ALA A 332 27.09 -27.27 39.90
N THR A 333 27.70 -28.44 40.04
CA THR A 333 27.29 -29.77 39.56
C THR A 333 26.48 -29.88 38.27
N SER A 334 27.11 -30.48 37.26
CA SER A 334 26.48 -31.02 36.06
C SER A 334 25.42 -32.08 36.42
N HIS A 335 24.15 -31.80 36.12
CA HIS A 335 23.15 -32.83 35.86
C HIS A 335 22.84 -32.80 34.37
N SER A 336 23.36 -33.83 33.70
CA SER A 336 23.00 -34.21 32.34
C SER A 336 21.52 -34.60 32.32
N ALA A 337 20.64 -33.68 31.89
CA ALA A 337 19.30 -34.06 31.46
C ALA A 337 19.38 -34.36 29.95
N THR A 338 19.44 -35.65 29.64
CA THR A 338 19.30 -36.18 28.28
C THR A 338 17.94 -35.75 27.72
N ALA A 339 17.95 -35.14 26.53
CA ALA A 339 16.73 -34.91 25.76
C ALA A 339 16.04 -36.26 25.47
N PRO A 340 14.70 -36.34 25.50
CA PRO A 340 14.01 -37.55 25.08
C PRO A 340 14.30 -37.81 23.61
N GLU A 341 14.70 -39.05 23.27
CA GLU A 341 14.86 -39.45 21.88
C GLU A 341 13.53 -39.33 21.11
N PRO A 342 13.56 -38.87 19.84
CA PRO A 342 12.37 -38.84 19.00
C PRO A 342 11.86 -40.27 18.75
N SER A 343 10.55 -40.45 18.85
CA SER A 343 9.89 -41.72 18.56
C SER A 343 10.24 -42.22 17.15
N PRO A 344 10.64 -43.50 16.98
CA PRO A 344 11.02 -44.02 15.68
C PRO A 344 9.79 -44.17 14.79
N GLY A 345 9.70 -43.35 13.73
CA GLY A 345 8.67 -43.47 12.70
C GLY A 345 8.21 -42.19 12.02
N HIS A 346 8.51 -41.01 12.58
CA HIS A 346 8.24 -39.73 11.89
C HIS A 346 9.49 -39.28 11.13
N THR A 347 9.52 -39.53 9.83
CA THR A 347 10.35 -38.72 8.93
C THR A 347 9.88 -37.26 9.10
N PRO A 348 10.76 -36.30 9.42
CA PRO A 348 10.34 -34.92 9.58
C PRO A 348 9.66 -34.45 8.29
N ALA A 349 8.41 -34.00 8.40
CA ALA A 349 7.67 -33.47 7.27
C ALA A 349 8.51 -32.38 6.60
N ARG A 350 8.66 -32.45 5.28
CA ARG A 350 9.52 -31.53 4.54
C ARG A 350 8.95 -30.12 4.69
N ALA A 351 9.75 -29.18 5.17
CA ALA A 351 9.31 -27.79 5.34
C ALA A 351 9.44 -27.01 4.02
N PRO A 352 8.46 -26.17 3.65
CA PRO A 352 8.57 -25.32 2.46
C PRO A 352 9.62 -24.23 2.65
N ARG A 353 10.31 -23.85 1.57
CA ARG A 353 11.33 -22.79 1.57
C ARG A 353 10.67 -21.41 1.51
N THR A 354 10.17 -20.94 2.64
CA THR A 354 9.52 -19.63 2.75
C THR A 354 10.12 -18.81 3.89
N ARG A 355 10.07 -17.48 3.72
CA ARG A 355 10.40 -16.51 4.79
C ARG A 355 9.15 -16.06 5.55
N GLY A 356 7.96 -16.38 5.03
CA GLY A 356 6.67 -16.16 5.67
C GLY A 356 6.27 -17.34 6.53
N ASN A 357 5.26 -17.13 7.35
CA ASN A 357 4.63 -18.14 8.17
C ASN A 357 3.95 -19.20 7.28
N VAL A 358 3.91 -20.44 7.75
CA VAL A 358 3.32 -21.57 7.02
C VAL A 358 2.12 -22.06 7.82
N TRP A 359 0.94 -22.00 7.21
CA TRP A 359 -0.29 -22.57 7.75
C TRP A 359 -0.83 -23.63 6.80
N MET A 360 -1.65 -24.54 7.30
CA MET A 360 -2.36 -25.53 6.47
C MET A 360 -1.40 -26.31 5.55
N LEU A 361 -0.20 -26.66 6.07
CA LEU A 361 0.79 -27.40 5.30
C LEU A 361 0.27 -28.80 4.99
N GLU A 362 0.14 -29.09 3.70
CA GLU A 362 -0.23 -30.38 3.15
C GLU A 362 0.88 -30.83 2.19
N GLU A 363 1.42 -32.02 2.41
CA GLU A 363 2.29 -32.68 1.43
C GLU A 363 1.44 -33.62 0.57
N THR A 364 1.38 -33.32 -0.73
CA THR A 364 0.69 -34.17 -1.71
C THR A 364 1.47 -35.48 -1.94
N PRO A 365 0.84 -36.55 -2.47
CA PRO A 365 1.54 -37.79 -2.83
C PRO A 365 2.69 -37.62 -3.83
N THR A 366 2.67 -36.52 -4.59
CA THR A 366 3.71 -36.13 -5.55
C THR A 366 4.85 -35.33 -4.92
N GLY A 367 4.85 -35.11 -3.61
CA GLY A 367 5.88 -34.37 -2.87
C GLY A 367 5.83 -32.84 -3.05
N VAL A 368 4.69 -32.31 -3.52
CA VAL A 368 4.39 -30.87 -3.55
C VAL A 368 3.86 -30.46 -2.19
N LEU A 369 4.45 -29.42 -1.61
CA LEU A 369 3.99 -28.84 -0.35
C LEU A 369 3.02 -27.71 -0.66
N ARG A 370 1.75 -27.85 -0.28
CA ARG A 370 0.75 -26.79 -0.35
C ARG A 370 0.59 -26.18 1.02
N PHE A 371 0.56 -24.86 1.10
CA PHE A 371 0.44 -24.17 2.37
C PHE A 371 -0.16 -22.80 2.16
N MET A 372 -0.77 -22.24 3.18
CA MET A 372 -1.07 -20.82 3.23
C MET A 372 0.14 -20.10 3.82
N SER A 373 0.47 -18.94 3.27
CA SER A 373 1.57 -18.12 3.77
C SER A 373 1.27 -16.65 3.60
N ASP A 374 1.91 -15.84 4.42
CA ASP A 374 1.93 -14.38 4.36
C ASP A 374 3.17 -13.85 3.64
N LEU A 375 3.86 -14.74 2.93
CA LEU A 375 5.08 -14.51 2.19
C LEU A 375 4.99 -13.31 1.22
N ASP A 376 3.83 -13.05 0.60
CA ASP A 376 3.61 -11.89 -0.28
C ASP A 376 3.13 -10.67 0.51
N GLY A 377 4.08 -9.99 1.18
CA GLY A 377 3.83 -8.68 1.80
C GLY A 377 2.79 -8.72 2.92
N GLY A 378 2.75 -9.79 3.71
CA GLY A 378 1.78 -9.94 4.80
C GLY A 378 0.40 -10.39 4.34
N ARG A 379 0.15 -10.58 3.04
CA ARG A 379 -1.13 -11.12 2.56
C ARG A 379 -1.14 -12.63 2.71
N VAL A 380 -2.07 -13.16 3.50
CA VAL A 380 -2.28 -14.60 3.59
C VAL A 380 -2.95 -15.12 2.31
N GLU A 381 -2.21 -15.89 1.53
CA GLU A 381 -2.70 -16.59 0.34
C GLU A 381 -2.13 -18.01 0.26
N GLY A 382 -2.70 -18.83 -0.63
CA GLY A 382 -2.17 -20.18 -0.87
C GLY A 382 -0.88 -20.11 -1.67
N PHE A 383 0.07 -20.95 -1.32
CA PHE A 383 1.33 -21.19 -2.01
C PHE A 383 1.55 -22.69 -2.22
N GLU A 384 2.37 -23.01 -3.21
CA GLU A 384 2.94 -24.34 -3.33
C GLU A 384 4.47 -24.23 -3.39
N ASP A 385 5.17 -25.16 -2.75
CA ASP A 385 6.61 -25.41 -2.94
C ASP A 385 6.78 -26.67 -3.77
N ARG A 386 7.31 -26.49 -4.98
CA ARG A 386 7.71 -27.58 -5.89
C ARG A 386 9.21 -27.50 -6.10
N GLY A 387 9.95 -28.40 -5.44
CA GLY A 387 11.41 -28.50 -5.63
C GLY A 387 12.21 -27.30 -5.12
N GLY A 388 11.73 -26.59 -4.09
CA GLY A 388 12.39 -25.44 -3.50
C GLY A 388 12.11 -24.11 -4.21
N LYS A 389 11.20 -24.10 -5.17
CA LYS A 389 10.61 -22.91 -5.79
C LYS A 389 9.21 -22.74 -5.21
N VAL A 390 8.86 -21.51 -4.84
CA VAL A 390 7.58 -21.20 -4.19
C VAL A 390 6.78 -20.26 -5.09
N LEU A 391 5.60 -20.70 -5.51
CA LEU A 391 4.66 -19.86 -6.27
C LEU A 391 3.30 -19.81 -5.57
N PRO A 392 2.55 -18.71 -5.73
CA PRO A 392 1.17 -18.63 -5.26
C PRO A 392 0.29 -19.67 -5.95
N GLN A 393 -0.72 -20.16 -5.24
CA GLN A 393 -1.83 -20.94 -5.76
C GLN A 393 -2.72 -20.02 -6.60
N SER A 394 -2.26 -19.71 -7.80
CA SER A 394 -2.95 -18.93 -8.82
C SER A 394 -3.60 -19.84 -9.86
N ALA A 395 -4.39 -19.27 -10.78
CA ALA A 395 -5.00 -19.99 -11.89
C ALA A 395 -3.96 -20.75 -12.75
N ASP A 396 -4.42 -21.82 -13.41
CA ASP A 396 -3.59 -22.68 -14.28
C ASP A 396 -3.01 -21.92 -15.47
N LEU A 397 -3.58 -20.76 -15.82
CA LEU A 397 -3.04 -19.89 -16.86
C LEU A 397 -2.05 -18.88 -16.26
N ALA A 398 -0.77 -19.01 -16.60
CA ALA A 398 0.24 -17.99 -16.36
C ALA A 398 0.29 -17.04 -17.57
N LEU A 399 0.38 -15.74 -17.29
CA LEU A 399 0.51 -14.69 -18.30
C LEU A 399 1.99 -14.34 -18.50
N ALA A 400 2.38 -13.85 -19.67
CA ALA A 400 3.71 -13.28 -19.88
C ALA A 400 3.64 -11.82 -20.33
N THR A 401 4.35 -10.94 -19.64
CA THR A 401 4.62 -9.57 -20.11
C THR A 401 5.99 -9.56 -20.78
N VAL A 402 6.00 -9.39 -22.10
CA VAL A 402 7.23 -9.42 -22.89
C VAL A 402 7.60 -8.00 -23.30
N HIS A 403 8.85 -7.61 -23.09
CA HIS A 403 9.43 -6.40 -23.67
C HIS A 403 10.62 -6.76 -24.57
N PHE A 404 10.67 -6.17 -25.75
CA PHE A 404 11.76 -6.37 -26.71
C PHE A 404 12.16 -5.05 -27.35
N GLY A 405 13.40 -4.62 -27.10
CA GLY A 405 13.84 -3.32 -27.61
C GLY A 405 14.85 -2.59 -26.75
N GLY A 406 15.14 -1.36 -27.19
CA GLY A 406 15.83 -0.35 -26.39
C GLY A 406 14.85 0.64 -25.76
N GLY A 407 15.25 1.91 -25.63
CA GLY A 407 14.35 2.99 -25.23
C GLY A 407 13.97 2.98 -23.75
N GLY A 408 14.87 2.53 -22.88
CA GLY A 408 14.70 2.51 -21.42
C GLY A 408 14.10 1.22 -20.87
N GLY A 409 14.01 0.14 -21.66
CA GLY A 409 13.54 -1.17 -21.20
C GLY A 409 14.22 -1.65 -19.90
N ASN A 410 15.53 -1.45 -19.78
CA ASN A 410 16.32 -1.84 -18.62
C ASN A 410 16.36 -0.83 -17.45
N ILE A 411 15.78 0.37 -17.59
CA ILE A 411 15.83 1.41 -16.56
C ILE A 411 14.84 1.08 -15.42
N PRO A 412 15.23 0.91 -14.15
CA PRO A 412 14.29 0.58 -13.10
C PRO A 412 13.12 1.58 -12.96
N ARG A 413 11.87 1.09 -12.79
CA ARG A 413 10.69 1.95 -12.54
C ARG A 413 10.48 2.11 -11.03
N PRO A 414 10.05 3.29 -10.55
CA PRO A 414 9.72 3.51 -9.14
C PRO A 414 8.35 2.91 -8.81
N LEU A 415 8.25 1.57 -8.84
CA LEU A 415 7.00 0.85 -8.60
C LEU A 415 6.57 0.98 -7.14
N PRO A 416 5.30 1.36 -6.86
CA PRO A 416 4.76 1.32 -5.49
C PRO A 416 4.80 -0.09 -4.90
N GLU A 417 4.59 -1.11 -5.74
CA GLU A 417 4.63 -2.51 -5.34
C GLU A 417 5.22 -3.40 -6.44
N ARG A 418 6.01 -4.40 -6.05
CA ARG A 418 6.80 -5.25 -6.97
C ARG A 418 6.22 -6.64 -7.22
N PHE A 419 5.22 -7.07 -6.43
CA PHE A 419 4.55 -8.38 -6.52
C PHE A 419 5.51 -9.57 -6.72
N PRO A 420 6.50 -9.77 -5.83
CA PRO A 420 7.64 -10.66 -6.09
C PRO A 420 7.31 -12.13 -6.32
N TYR A 421 6.13 -12.60 -5.91
CA TYR A 421 5.69 -13.98 -6.13
C TYR A 421 4.72 -14.14 -7.30
N HIS A 422 4.12 -13.03 -7.73
CA HIS A 422 3.14 -13.00 -8.83
C HIS A 422 3.71 -12.40 -10.11
N VAL A 423 4.82 -11.67 -10.05
CA VAL A 423 5.57 -11.14 -11.19
C VAL A 423 7.01 -11.60 -11.05
N ILE A 424 7.32 -12.67 -11.78
CA ILE A 424 8.56 -13.45 -11.65
C ILE A 424 9.28 -13.53 -13.00
N ASP A 425 10.54 -13.93 -13.00
CA ASP A 425 11.32 -14.18 -14.21
C ASP A 425 11.04 -15.57 -14.82
N PRO A 426 11.57 -15.88 -16.01
CA PRO A 426 11.46 -17.21 -16.63
C PRO A 426 12.01 -18.37 -15.80
N ALA A 427 12.87 -18.10 -14.80
CA ALA A 427 13.39 -19.11 -13.88
C ALA A 427 12.49 -19.30 -12.65
N LEU A 428 11.32 -18.67 -12.65
CA LEU A 428 10.33 -18.65 -11.58
C LEU A 428 10.86 -18.02 -10.29
N ASP A 429 11.76 -17.05 -10.41
CA ASP A 429 12.26 -16.27 -9.29
C ASP A 429 11.67 -14.85 -9.27
N GLY A 430 11.44 -14.34 -8.06
CA GLY A 430 11.00 -12.96 -7.84
C GLY A 430 12.09 -11.91 -8.09
N ASN A 431 13.23 -12.28 -8.69
CA ASN A 431 14.41 -11.45 -8.84
C ASN A 431 14.50 -10.72 -10.19
N ALA A 432 13.47 -10.82 -11.03
CA ALA A 432 13.41 -10.09 -12.29
C ALA A 432 13.76 -8.59 -12.07
N PRO A 433 14.65 -7.99 -12.89
CA PRO A 433 14.95 -6.56 -12.80
C PRO A 433 13.69 -5.71 -12.93
N ASP A 434 13.64 -4.54 -12.27
CA ASP A 434 12.51 -3.59 -12.32
C ASP A 434 12.41 -2.82 -13.65
N GLY A 435 12.83 -3.45 -14.74
CA GLY A 435 12.68 -2.96 -16.10
C GLY A 435 11.23 -3.03 -16.61
N ALA A 436 11.04 -2.78 -17.90
CA ALA A 436 9.72 -2.62 -18.52
C ALA A 436 8.83 -3.85 -18.35
N ALA A 437 9.35 -5.04 -18.66
CA ALA A 437 8.58 -6.29 -18.59
C ALA A 437 8.00 -6.52 -17.19
N ARG A 438 8.81 -6.29 -16.14
CA ARG A 438 8.37 -6.42 -14.75
C ARG A 438 7.43 -5.29 -14.35
N ALA A 439 7.75 -4.05 -14.68
CA ALA A 439 6.89 -2.90 -14.38
C ALA A 439 5.48 -3.06 -14.96
N GLN A 440 5.38 -3.54 -16.21
CA GLN A 440 4.10 -3.82 -16.86
C GLN A 440 3.31 -4.94 -16.16
N GLY A 441 4.00 -5.97 -15.66
CA GLY A 441 3.41 -7.02 -14.84
C GLY A 441 2.90 -6.47 -13.50
N ALA A 442 3.71 -5.69 -12.80
CA ALA A 442 3.35 -5.07 -11.52
C ALA A 442 2.16 -4.09 -11.67
N ILE A 443 2.14 -3.26 -12.72
CA ILE A 443 0.99 -2.41 -13.05
C ILE A 443 -0.26 -3.29 -13.24
N ALA A 444 -0.15 -4.39 -13.99
CA ALA A 444 -1.29 -5.28 -14.19
C ALA A 444 -1.80 -5.85 -12.86
N GLN A 445 -0.92 -6.26 -11.96
CA GLN A 445 -1.32 -6.73 -10.63
C GLN A 445 -1.97 -5.63 -9.79
N SER A 446 -1.47 -4.40 -9.83
CA SER A 446 -2.09 -3.26 -9.13
C SER A 446 -3.53 -3.05 -9.59
N TYR A 447 -3.81 -3.14 -10.89
CA TYR A 447 -5.17 -3.03 -11.43
C TYR A 447 -6.05 -4.24 -11.07
N HIS A 448 -5.52 -5.47 -11.10
CA HIS A 448 -6.25 -6.65 -10.62
C HIS A 448 -6.64 -6.49 -9.15
N ARG A 449 -5.71 -6.05 -8.31
CA ARG A 449 -5.93 -5.82 -6.88
C ARG A 449 -6.97 -4.73 -6.64
N ALA A 450 -6.85 -3.58 -7.31
CA ALA A 450 -7.81 -2.48 -7.17
C ALA A 450 -9.24 -2.91 -7.58
N ALA A 451 -9.36 -3.87 -8.49
CA ALA A 451 -10.63 -4.46 -8.90
C ALA A 451 -11.11 -5.63 -8.01
N GLY A 452 -10.33 -6.05 -6.99
CA GLY A 452 -10.65 -7.19 -6.14
C GLY A 452 -10.56 -8.55 -6.86
N LEU A 453 -9.78 -8.64 -7.93
CA LEU A 453 -9.59 -9.87 -8.71
C LEU A 453 -8.42 -10.69 -8.16
N ALA A 454 -8.47 -12.00 -8.38
CA ALA A 454 -7.32 -12.88 -8.11
C ALA A 454 -6.10 -12.45 -8.95
N LEU A 455 -4.92 -12.53 -8.33
CA LEU A 455 -3.65 -12.20 -8.98
C LEU A 455 -3.15 -13.43 -9.76
N PRO A 456 -3.00 -13.34 -11.10
CA PRO A 456 -2.43 -14.43 -11.88
C PRO A 456 -0.92 -14.51 -11.69
N THR A 457 -0.30 -15.65 -11.99
CA THR A 457 1.15 -15.68 -12.20
C THR A 457 1.51 -14.96 -13.49
N ILE A 458 2.40 -13.98 -13.42
CA ILE A 458 2.93 -13.22 -14.55
C ILE A 458 4.43 -13.49 -14.67
N ILE A 459 4.86 -13.91 -15.85
CA ILE A 459 6.27 -14.05 -16.21
C ILE A 459 6.73 -12.79 -16.95
N ALA A 460 7.65 -12.06 -16.35
CA ALA A 460 8.30 -10.91 -16.96
C ALA A 460 9.48 -11.37 -17.83
N VAL A 461 9.34 -11.26 -19.15
CA VAL A 461 10.40 -11.63 -20.11
C VAL A 461 10.95 -10.38 -20.78
N ALA A 462 12.23 -10.10 -20.57
CA ALA A 462 12.91 -8.93 -21.14
C ALA A 462 13.96 -9.36 -22.16
N GLY A 463 13.83 -8.88 -23.40
CA GLY A 463 14.83 -8.94 -24.45
C GLY A 463 15.48 -7.58 -24.64
N ASP A 464 15.82 -6.92 -23.54
CA ASP A 464 16.16 -5.51 -23.52
C ASP A 464 17.64 -5.28 -23.77
N ARG A 465 17.94 -4.34 -24.66
CA ARG A 465 19.31 -3.94 -24.95
C ARG A 465 19.36 -2.43 -25.12
N PRO A 466 20.18 -1.72 -24.32
CA PRO A 466 20.46 -0.31 -24.56
C PRO A 466 20.95 -0.12 -26.00
N GLY A 467 20.25 0.71 -26.76
CA GLY A 467 20.60 1.00 -28.15
C GLY A 467 20.48 -0.21 -29.10
N LEU A 468 19.47 -1.08 -28.90
CA LEU A 468 19.14 -2.13 -29.87
C LEU A 468 19.04 -1.54 -31.28
N THR A 469 19.76 -2.15 -32.21
CA THR A 469 19.74 -1.81 -33.64
C THR A 469 18.78 -2.68 -34.44
N ALA A 470 18.42 -2.25 -35.65
CA ALA A 470 17.59 -3.01 -36.58
C ALA A 470 18.13 -4.42 -36.82
N ALA A 471 19.42 -4.55 -37.14
CA ALA A 471 20.06 -5.85 -37.39
C ALA A 471 20.05 -6.76 -36.15
N GLU A 472 20.14 -6.20 -34.96
CA GLU A 472 20.08 -6.94 -33.69
C GLU A 472 18.64 -7.35 -33.31
N ALA A 473 17.63 -6.69 -33.88
CA ALA A 473 16.22 -7.02 -33.69
C ALA A 473 15.71 -8.12 -34.65
N GLU A 474 16.47 -8.44 -35.70
CA GLU A 474 16.09 -9.45 -36.70
C GLU A 474 15.95 -10.86 -36.12
N GLY A 475 15.09 -11.68 -36.73
CA GLY A 475 14.73 -13.01 -36.21
C GLY A 475 15.90 -14.00 -36.00
N LYS A 476 17.05 -13.79 -36.67
CA LYS A 476 18.25 -14.64 -36.51
C LYS A 476 19.23 -14.10 -35.47
N ALA A 477 19.09 -12.83 -35.10
CA ALA A 477 20.01 -12.15 -34.20
C ALA A 477 19.93 -12.73 -32.78
N ALA A 478 21.02 -12.59 -32.04
CA ALA A 478 21.11 -13.12 -30.68
C ALA A 478 20.04 -12.51 -29.74
N PRO A 479 19.76 -11.19 -29.73
CA PRO A 479 18.73 -10.64 -28.84
C PRO A 479 17.33 -11.22 -29.08
N TYR A 480 16.95 -11.39 -30.35
CA TYR A 480 15.69 -12.03 -30.73
C TYR A 480 15.62 -13.49 -30.26
N ARG A 481 16.69 -14.27 -30.51
CA ARG A 481 16.75 -15.68 -30.09
C ARG A 481 16.72 -15.83 -28.57
N ASN A 482 17.44 -14.98 -27.84
CA ASN A 482 17.47 -14.98 -26.38
C ASN A 482 16.09 -14.65 -25.78
N LEU A 483 15.34 -13.74 -26.41
CA LEU A 483 13.95 -13.44 -26.01
C LEU A 483 13.07 -14.69 -26.14
N LEU A 484 13.11 -15.36 -27.29
CA LEU A 484 12.33 -16.58 -27.53
C LEU A 484 12.75 -17.72 -26.60
N GLU A 485 14.05 -17.87 -26.35
CA GLU A 485 14.60 -18.82 -25.37
C GLU A 485 14.07 -18.51 -23.96
N GLY A 486 13.96 -17.22 -23.57
CA GLY A 486 13.34 -16.83 -22.31
C GLY A 486 11.88 -17.27 -22.21
N ILE A 487 11.09 -17.11 -23.27
CA ILE A 487 9.69 -17.57 -23.32
C ILE A 487 9.60 -19.09 -23.27
N GLU A 488 10.47 -19.78 -24.00
CA GLU A 488 10.56 -21.24 -24.03
C GLU A 488 10.97 -21.80 -22.67
N ASN A 489 11.94 -21.18 -22.00
CA ASN A 489 12.37 -21.53 -20.64
C ASN A 489 11.24 -21.33 -19.63
N ALA A 490 10.50 -20.22 -19.71
CA ALA A 490 9.32 -19.98 -18.88
C ALA A 490 8.26 -21.07 -19.08
N ARG A 491 7.97 -21.44 -20.34
CA ARG A 491 7.02 -22.51 -20.67
C ARG A 491 7.46 -23.83 -20.05
N HIS A 492 8.74 -24.20 -20.19
CA HIS A 492 9.28 -25.42 -19.59
C HIS A 492 9.23 -25.39 -18.06
N ALA A 493 9.62 -24.27 -17.45
CA ALA A 493 9.64 -24.11 -15.99
C ALA A 493 8.25 -24.20 -15.36
N LEU A 494 7.21 -23.78 -16.08
CA LEU A 494 5.80 -23.86 -15.63
C LEU A 494 5.18 -25.26 -15.78
N ARG A 495 5.74 -26.17 -16.59
CA ARG A 495 5.16 -27.52 -16.78
C ARG A 495 5.05 -28.31 -15.48
N PRO A 496 6.07 -28.38 -14.60
CA PRO A 496 5.95 -29.04 -13.30
C PRO A 496 4.96 -28.40 -12.35
N TRP A 497 4.40 -27.23 -12.69
CA TRP A 497 3.39 -26.49 -11.93
C TRP A 497 1.99 -26.66 -12.51
N ASP A 498 1.83 -27.48 -13.55
CA ASP A 498 0.58 -27.68 -14.30
C ASP A 498 0.02 -26.37 -14.88
N LYS A 499 0.90 -25.39 -15.14
CA LYS A 499 0.53 -24.09 -15.67
C LYS A 499 0.81 -23.97 -17.17
N ALA A 500 -0.16 -23.48 -17.92
CA ALA A 500 0.02 -23.08 -19.32
C ALA A 500 0.52 -21.64 -19.40
N LEU A 501 1.51 -21.38 -20.26
CA LEU A 501 2.00 -20.03 -20.52
C LEU A 501 1.24 -19.38 -21.67
N PHE A 502 0.72 -18.16 -21.44
CA PHE A 502 0.11 -17.33 -22.46
C PHE A 502 0.80 -15.97 -22.51
N VAL A 503 1.36 -15.60 -23.66
CA VAL A 503 1.94 -14.25 -23.82
C VAL A 503 0.81 -13.23 -23.93
N ASP A 504 0.70 -12.42 -22.87
CA ASP A 504 -0.34 -11.41 -22.67
C ASP A 504 -0.20 -10.26 -23.66
N ARG A 505 1.04 -9.83 -23.86
CA ARG A 505 1.43 -8.68 -24.66
C ARG A 505 2.91 -8.75 -25.02
N VAL A 506 3.29 -8.07 -26.10
CA VAL A 506 4.68 -7.76 -26.42
C VAL A 506 4.81 -6.25 -26.60
N THR A 507 5.62 -5.61 -25.77
CA THR A 507 5.97 -4.18 -25.93
C THR A 507 7.25 -4.06 -26.76
N LEU A 508 7.22 -3.23 -27.81
CA LEU A 508 8.30 -3.12 -28.78
C LEU A 508 8.94 -1.72 -28.78
N ALA A 509 10.27 -1.70 -28.85
CA ALA A 509 11.09 -0.51 -29.04
C ALA A 509 12.34 -0.84 -29.88
N LEU A 510 12.12 -1.20 -31.15
CA LEU A 510 13.10 -1.93 -31.96
C LEU A 510 14.25 -1.09 -32.51
N LEU A 511 14.02 0.20 -32.73
CA LEU A 511 14.91 1.10 -33.45
C LEU A 511 15.37 2.28 -32.58
N ALA A 512 15.54 2.02 -31.29
CA ALA A 512 15.81 3.07 -30.31
C ALA A 512 17.17 3.75 -30.54
N ALA A 513 18.20 3.01 -30.99
CA ALA A 513 19.49 3.60 -31.35
C ALA A 513 19.39 4.40 -32.65
N GLU A 514 18.74 3.84 -33.65
CA GLU A 514 18.57 4.49 -34.96
C GLU A 514 17.74 5.76 -34.89
N ALA A 515 16.76 5.82 -34.00
CA ALA A 515 15.99 7.04 -33.75
C ALA A 515 16.87 8.21 -33.28
N LEU A 516 18.03 7.94 -32.66
CA LEU A 516 18.99 8.96 -32.23
C LEU A 516 19.94 9.42 -33.33
N ARG A 517 19.99 8.70 -34.46
CA ARG A 517 20.73 9.13 -35.65
C ARG A 517 20.00 10.21 -36.44
N GLY A 518 18.80 10.59 -36.01
CA GLY A 518 18.02 11.65 -36.63
C GLY A 518 17.76 11.36 -38.11
N ALA A 519 18.11 12.33 -38.96
CA ALA A 519 17.96 12.22 -40.41
C ALA A 519 18.86 11.16 -41.06
N ASP A 520 19.95 10.76 -40.39
CA ASP A 520 20.87 9.71 -40.86
C ASP A 520 20.43 8.30 -40.42
N GLY A 521 19.30 8.19 -39.73
CA GLY A 521 18.63 6.94 -39.40
C GLY A 521 17.83 6.35 -40.58
N PRO A 522 17.12 5.23 -40.37
CA PRO A 522 16.22 4.68 -41.37
C PRO A 522 15.08 5.67 -41.64
N ASP A 523 14.67 5.74 -42.91
CA ASP A 523 13.47 6.48 -43.29
C ASP A 523 12.20 5.82 -42.72
N GLU A 524 11.08 6.53 -42.84
CA GLU A 524 9.77 6.06 -42.33
C GLU A 524 9.37 4.70 -42.90
N GLY A 525 9.60 4.46 -44.20
CA GLY A 525 9.21 3.21 -44.85
C GLY A 525 10.06 2.02 -44.44
N ALA A 526 11.38 2.22 -44.32
CA ALA A 526 12.31 1.20 -43.84
C ALA A 526 12.03 0.85 -42.37
N ALA A 527 11.75 1.85 -41.53
CA ALA A 527 11.39 1.63 -40.14
C ALA A 527 10.05 0.88 -39.99
N ASP A 528 9.03 1.26 -40.75
CA ASP A 528 7.72 0.60 -40.79
C ASP A 528 7.84 -0.87 -41.23
N ALA A 529 8.54 -1.12 -42.33
CA ALA A 529 8.77 -2.47 -42.84
C ALA A 529 9.52 -3.35 -41.83
N HIS A 530 10.50 -2.78 -41.12
CA HIS A 530 11.25 -3.49 -40.09
C HIS A 530 10.36 -3.88 -38.91
N TYR A 531 9.55 -2.94 -38.39
CA TYR A 531 8.58 -3.25 -37.34
C TYR A 531 7.60 -4.33 -37.77
N ALA A 532 7.09 -4.27 -39.00
CA ALA A 532 6.15 -5.25 -39.53
C ALA A 532 6.75 -6.66 -39.67
N ASP A 533 7.99 -6.79 -40.17
CA ASP A 533 8.67 -8.09 -40.29
C ASP A 533 8.92 -8.71 -38.92
N VAL A 534 9.49 -7.95 -37.97
CA VAL A 534 9.76 -8.44 -36.61
C VAL A 534 8.45 -8.82 -35.90
N ALA A 535 7.41 -7.99 -36.01
CA ALA A 535 6.08 -8.26 -35.48
C ALA A 535 5.48 -9.56 -36.01
N GLN A 536 5.53 -9.77 -37.34
CA GLN A 536 4.98 -10.96 -37.96
C GLN A 536 5.71 -12.22 -37.49
N ARG A 537 7.05 -12.15 -37.34
CA ARG A 537 7.86 -13.27 -36.82
C ARG A 537 7.56 -13.55 -35.36
N LEU A 538 7.60 -12.53 -34.48
CA LEU A 538 7.32 -12.70 -33.06
C LEU A 538 5.96 -13.34 -32.83
N ARG A 539 4.91 -12.88 -33.54
CA ARG A 539 3.57 -13.47 -33.42
C ARG A 539 3.57 -14.95 -33.74
N ARG A 540 4.19 -15.37 -34.85
CA ARG A 540 4.29 -16.79 -35.22
C ARG A 540 5.12 -17.59 -34.23
N ASP A 541 6.32 -17.14 -33.92
CA ASP A 541 7.27 -17.89 -33.10
C ASP A 541 6.77 -18.03 -31.66
N ILE A 542 6.19 -16.95 -31.09
CA ILE A 542 5.57 -17.00 -29.76
C ILE A 542 4.39 -17.97 -29.74
N THR A 543 3.52 -17.97 -30.76
CA THR A 543 2.42 -18.95 -30.82
C THR A 543 2.90 -20.38 -31.02
N ALA A 544 3.99 -20.59 -31.77
CA ALA A 544 4.60 -21.91 -31.93
C ALA A 544 5.21 -22.44 -30.62
N ILE A 545 5.82 -21.55 -29.83
CA ILE A 545 6.34 -21.87 -28.50
C ILE A 545 5.19 -22.11 -27.53
N THR A 546 4.26 -21.17 -27.36
CA THR A 546 3.23 -21.27 -26.30
C THR A 546 2.08 -22.21 -26.64
N GLY A 547 1.80 -22.44 -27.93
CA GLY A 547 0.60 -23.11 -28.39
C GLY A 547 -0.67 -22.24 -28.28
N GLN A 548 -0.56 -20.95 -27.96
CA GLN A 548 -1.72 -20.07 -27.81
C GLN A 548 -2.43 -19.85 -29.16
N ALA A 549 -3.77 -19.95 -29.17
CA ALA A 549 -4.57 -19.85 -30.39
C ALA A 549 -4.64 -18.42 -30.96
N SER A 550 -4.46 -17.41 -30.11
CA SER A 550 -4.52 -16.00 -30.48
C SER A 550 -3.13 -15.36 -30.46
N PHE A 551 -2.81 -14.59 -31.49
CA PHE A 551 -1.56 -13.83 -31.49
C PHE A 551 -1.54 -12.77 -30.37
N PRO A 552 -0.37 -12.55 -29.71
CA PRO A 552 -0.25 -11.53 -28.70
C PRO A 552 -0.38 -10.13 -29.33
N PRO A 553 -1.09 -9.18 -28.67
CA PRO A 553 -1.09 -7.78 -29.07
C PRO A 553 0.31 -7.17 -28.97
N LEU A 554 0.63 -6.28 -29.91
CA LEU A 554 1.93 -5.62 -30.00
C LEU A 554 1.81 -4.15 -29.60
N ILE A 555 2.45 -3.74 -28.52
CA ILE A 555 2.30 -2.40 -27.95
C ILE A 555 3.52 -1.56 -28.28
N VAL A 556 3.29 -0.33 -28.75
CA VAL A 556 4.35 0.64 -29.05
C VAL A 556 4.02 1.96 -28.37
N ALA A 557 5.03 2.55 -27.74
CA ALA A 557 4.99 3.95 -27.29
C ALA A 557 5.89 4.77 -28.22
N GLN A 558 5.29 5.65 -29.03
CA GLN A 558 5.95 6.35 -30.13
C GLN A 558 7.11 7.20 -29.61
N SER A 559 8.28 7.01 -30.19
CA SER A 559 9.54 7.67 -29.87
C SER A 559 9.45 9.18 -30.01
N ALA A 560 10.31 9.90 -29.28
CA ALA A 560 10.29 11.37 -29.21
C ALA A 560 11.52 12.03 -29.86
N GLY A 561 12.52 11.25 -30.25
CA GLY A 561 13.86 11.76 -30.56
C GLY A 561 14.67 12.02 -29.29
N SER A 562 15.65 12.91 -29.39
CA SER A 562 16.51 13.35 -28.28
C SER A 562 16.11 14.73 -27.75
N ARG A 563 16.82 15.23 -26.74
CA ARG A 563 16.68 16.63 -26.28
C ARG A 563 17.07 17.68 -27.33
N LYS A 564 17.89 17.31 -28.31
CA LYS A 564 18.44 18.25 -29.31
C LYS A 564 17.79 18.12 -30.66
N ASP A 565 17.48 16.89 -31.06
CA ASP A 565 16.99 16.57 -32.39
C ASP A 565 15.76 15.65 -32.31
N GLY A 566 14.66 16.12 -32.89
CA GLY A 566 13.39 15.42 -33.02
C GLY A 566 13.10 14.86 -34.41
N ARG A 567 14.05 14.87 -35.34
CA ARG A 567 13.83 14.48 -36.74
C ARG A 567 14.32 13.06 -37.02
N ALA A 568 13.47 12.05 -36.78
CA ALA A 568 13.78 10.66 -37.11
C ALA A 568 12.61 9.93 -37.77
N GLY A 569 12.85 9.24 -38.89
CA GLY A 569 11.81 8.50 -39.64
C GLY A 569 11.07 7.47 -38.80
N VAL A 570 11.77 6.85 -37.86
CA VAL A 570 11.22 5.91 -36.85
C VAL A 570 10.03 6.49 -36.09
N ILE A 571 10.07 7.78 -35.73
CA ILE A 571 9.00 8.44 -34.97
C ILE A 571 7.69 8.42 -35.77
N LEU A 572 7.76 8.72 -37.07
CA LEU A 572 6.58 8.74 -37.94
C LEU A 572 6.04 7.33 -38.16
N ALA A 573 6.93 6.36 -38.41
CA ALA A 573 6.57 4.96 -38.60
C ALA A 573 5.80 4.41 -37.37
N GLU A 574 6.38 4.57 -36.17
CA GLU A 574 5.77 4.08 -34.92
C GLU A 574 4.36 4.65 -34.66
N GLY A 575 4.11 5.89 -35.07
CA GLY A 575 2.80 6.54 -34.92
C GLY A 575 1.71 5.94 -35.81
N ARG A 576 2.09 5.23 -36.87
CA ARG A 576 1.17 4.75 -37.90
C ARG A 576 1.01 3.24 -37.95
N LEU A 577 1.84 2.47 -37.24
CA LEU A 577 1.83 1.00 -37.25
C LEU A 577 0.43 0.37 -37.11
N SER A 578 -0.40 0.90 -36.21
CA SER A 578 -1.78 0.39 -36.02
C SER A 578 -2.71 0.62 -37.22
N VAL A 579 -2.46 1.66 -38.01
CA VAL A 579 -3.25 2.02 -39.19
C VAL A 579 -2.72 1.33 -40.44
N ASP A 580 -1.40 1.29 -40.59
CA ASP A 580 -0.75 0.76 -41.79
C ASP A 580 -0.71 -0.78 -41.75
N HIS A 581 -0.71 -1.39 -40.55
CA HIS A 581 -0.70 -2.85 -40.35
C HIS A 581 -1.85 -3.37 -39.46
N PRO A 582 -3.13 -3.19 -39.85
CA PRO A 582 -4.29 -3.52 -38.98
C PRO A 582 -4.39 -5.03 -38.65
N ARG A 583 -3.78 -5.89 -39.47
CA ARG A 583 -3.75 -7.35 -39.25
C ARG A 583 -2.65 -7.80 -38.28
N LEU A 584 -1.68 -6.93 -37.97
CA LEU A 584 -0.57 -7.24 -37.07
C LEU A 584 -0.91 -7.01 -35.60
N GLY A 585 -2.04 -6.36 -35.29
CA GLY A 585 -2.51 -6.18 -33.91
C GLY A 585 -1.69 -5.16 -33.12
N PHE A 586 -1.11 -4.16 -33.80
CA PHE A 586 -0.41 -3.07 -33.15
C PHE A 586 -1.35 -2.15 -32.37
N ILE A 587 -0.87 -1.72 -31.20
CA ILE A 587 -1.49 -0.74 -30.32
C ILE A 587 -0.46 0.37 -30.10
N VAL A 588 -0.71 1.54 -30.66
CA VAL A 588 0.10 2.74 -30.38
C VAL A 588 -0.49 3.41 -29.14
N ALA A 589 0.12 3.17 -27.98
CA ALA A 589 -0.48 3.49 -26.70
C ALA A 589 -0.40 4.97 -26.35
N THR A 590 0.75 5.61 -26.60
CA THR A 590 1.02 7.02 -26.30
C THR A 590 2.27 7.49 -27.05
N PRO A 591 2.41 8.79 -27.37
CA PRO A 591 3.71 9.36 -27.72
C PRO A 591 4.56 9.58 -26.47
N LYS A 592 5.90 9.60 -26.63
CA LYS A 592 6.85 9.82 -25.55
C LYS A 592 7.25 11.29 -25.37
N TYR A 593 7.03 12.16 -26.36
CA TYR A 593 7.44 13.57 -26.30
C TYR A 593 6.82 14.40 -25.14
N PRO A 594 5.60 14.10 -24.62
CA PRO A 594 5.05 14.85 -23.50
C PRO A 594 5.75 14.59 -22.16
N PHE A 595 6.60 13.57 -22.09
CA PHE A 595 7.15 13.06 -20.84
C PHE A 595 8.61 13.51 -20.64
N ALA A 596 8.98 13.71 -19.37
CA ALA A 596 10.28 14.26 -19.01
C ALA A 596 11.45 13.30 -19.33
N MET A 597 12.54 13.88 -19.85
CA MET A 597 13.82 13.23 -20.10
C MET A 597 14.76 13.33 -18.90
N SER A 598 15.55 12.26 -18.68
CA SER A 598 16.52 12.15 -17.59
C SER A 598 17.65 13.18 -17.72
N PRO A 599 17.96 13.98 -16.69
CA PRO A 599 19.02 15.01 -16.74
C PRO A 599 20.36 14.42 -17.21
N ASP A 600 20.68 13.20 -16.78
CA ASP A 600 21.99 12.57 -16.96
C ASP A 600 22.10 11.75 -18.25
N LEU A 601 20.97 11.40 -18.88
CA LEU A 601 20.92 10.58 -20.09
C LEU A 601 20.21 11.34 -21.23
N PRO A 602 20.92 11.75 -22.30
CA PRO A 602 20.44 12.72 -23.29
C PRO A 602 19.25 12.25 -24.15
N ALA A 603 18.93 10.96 -24.10
CA ALA A 603 17.94 10.29 -24.94
C ALA A 603 17.03 9.32 -24.18
N SER A 604 17.05 9.36 -22.85
CA SER A 604 16.26 8.47 -22.01
C SER A 604 15.27 9.27 -21.19
N HIS A 605 14.08 8.70 -21.00
CA HIS A 605 13.06 9.24 -20.13
C HIS A 605 13.41 9.03 -18.66
N THR A 606 12.87 9.88 -17.79
CA THR A 606 12.97 9.67 -16.33
C THR A 606 12.25 8.37 -15.92
N PRO A 607 12.66 7.71 -14.82
CA PRO A 607 11.97 6.53 -14.30
C PRO A 607 10.46 6.74 -14.11
N GLU A 608 10.04 7.90 -13.61
CA GLU A 608 8.64 8.28 -13.38
C GLU A 608 7.87 8.44 -14.71
N ALA A 609 8.51 9.06 -15.70
CA ALA A 609 7.97 9.16 -17.06
C ALA A 609 7.77 7.78 -17.69
N LEU A 610 8.74 6.89 -17.56
CA LEU A 610 8.64 5.52 -18.08
C LEU A 610 7.53 4.73 -17.39
N LEU A 611 7.34 4.89 -16.08
CA LEU A 611 6.23 4.28 -15.35
C LEU A 611 4.87 4.79 -15.86
N ALA A 612 4.74 6.08 -16.18
CA ALA A 612 3.50 6.65 -16.73
C ALA A 612 3.20 6.12 -18.13
N ILE A 613 4.24 5.97 -18.96
CA ILE A 613 4.14 5.38 -20.29
C ILE A 613 3.73 3.91 -20.20
N ASP A 614 4.37 3.13 -19.31
CA ASP A 614 4.04 1.71 -19.08
C ASP A 614 2.58 1.54 -18.59
N GLU A 615 2.07 2.46 -17.77
CA GLU A 615 0.67 2.45 -17.34
C GLU A 615 -0.30 2.79 -18.49
N LEU A 616 0.02 3.77 -19.34
CA LEU A 616 -0.76 4.06 -20.54
C LEU A 616 -0.79 2.86 -21.50
N CYS A 617 0.33 2.16 -21.65
CA CYS A 617 0.40 0.89 -22.39
C CYS A 617 -0.54 -0.17 -21.79
N HIS A 618 -0.58 -0.31 -20.47
CA HIS A 618 -1.51 -1.20 -19.79
C HIS A 618 -2.97 -0.81 -20.02
N LEU A 619 -3.32 0.46 -19.85
CA LEU A 619 -4.69 0.96 -20.04
C LEU A 619 -5.17 0.80 -21.48
N ALA A 620 -4.30 1.07 -22.46
CA ALA A 620 -4.61 0.87 -23.87
C ALA A 620 -5.02 -0.58 -24.18
N LEU A 621 -4.24 -1.54 -23.68
CA LEU A 621 -4.54 -2.96 -23.84
C LEU A 621 -5.83 -3.35 -23.09
N ALA A 622 -5.99 -2.89 -21.85
CA ALA A 622 -7.17 -3.19 -21.04
C ALA A 622 -8.47 -2.72 -21.70
N GLN A 623 -8.45 -1.54 -22.33
CA GLN A 623 -9.59 -1.00 -23.09
C GLN A 623 -9.92 -1.89 -24.30
N ILE A 624 -8.91 -2.29 -25.09
CA ILE A 624 -9.09 -3.15 -26.25
C ILE A 624 -9.65 -4.52 -25.86
N ARG A 625 -9.14 -5.12 -24.78
CA ARG A 625 -9.64 -6.40 -24.28
C ARG A 625 -11.07 -6.33 -23.75
N ALA A 626 -11.47 -5.18 -23.22
CA ALA A 626 -12.86 -4.93 -22.84
C ALA A 626 -13.79 -4.64 -24.04
N GLY A 627 -13.32 -4.85 -25.28
CA GLY A 627 -14.08 -4.60 -26.51
C GLY A 627 -14.23 -3.10 -26.85
N ARG A 628 -13.48 -2.22 -26.17
CA ARG A 628 -13.50 -0.78 -26.40
C ARG A 628 -12.33 -0.36 -27.32
N ARG A 629 -12.38 0.85 -27.86
CA ARG A 629 -11.32 1.38 -28.72
C ARG A 629 -10.27 2.13 -27.90
N TRP A 630 -9.00 2.00 -28.28
CA TRP A 630 -7.92 2.89 -27.86
C TRP A 630 -7.25 3.49 -29.09
N GLN A 631 -7.20 4.82 -29.17
CA GLN A 631 -6.52 5.53 -30.26
C GLN A 631 -6.11 6.91 -29.75
N CYS A 632 -4.82 7.21 -29.79
CA CYS A 632 -4.31 8.57 -29.63
C CYS A 632 -4.71 9.43 -30.85
N PRO A 633 -4.97 10.73 -30.68
CA PRO A 633 -5.23 11.61 -31.81
C PRO A 633 -4.12 11.52 -32.87
N LEU A 634 -4.47 11.19 -34.10
CA LEU A 634 -3.52 11.07 -35.21
C LEU A 634 -3.94 11.99 -36.37
N MET A 635 -3.05 12.89 -36.77
CA MET A 635 -3.28 13.76 -37.92
C MET A 635 -3.37 12.93 -39.21
N ARG A 636 -4.45 13.10 -39.98
CA ARG A 636 -4.71 12.32 -41.22
C ARG A 636 -4.58 13.15 -42.48
N PHE A 637 -5.01 14.41 -42.42
CA PHE A 637 -5.09 15.30 -43.57
C PHE A 637 -4.80 16.73 -43.16
N ALA A 638 -4.23 17.52 -44.06
CA ALA A 638 -4.08 18.96 -43.92
C ALA A 638 -4.48 19.65 -45.23
N GLY A 639 -5.49 20.52 -45.16
CA GLY A 639 -5.93 21.35 -46.26
C GLY A 639 -5.48 22.80 -46.08
N LEU A 640 -5.01 23.44 -47.15
CA LEU A 640 -4.68 24.87 -47.17
C LEU A 640 -5.71 25.63 -47.99
N SER A 641 -6.33 26.64 -47.36
CA SER A 641 -7.13 27.65 -48.04
C SER A 641 -6.60 29.04 -47.64
N ALA A 642 -6.16 29.81 -48.63
CA ALA A 642 -5.48 31.10 -48.45
C ALA A 642 -4.34 31.03 -47.41
N ARG A 643 -4.53 31.64 -46.23
CA ARG A 643 -3.56 31.68 -45.11
C ARG A 643 -3.93 30.75 -43.96
N THR A 644 -4.88 29.84 -44.15
CA THR A 644 -5.39 28.96 -43.12
C THR A 644 -5.14 27.50 -43.48
N VAL A 645 -4.45 26.78 -42.60
CA VAL A 645 -4.30 25.34 -42.69
C VAL A 645 -5.31 24.68 -41.76
N THR A 646 -6.11 23.76 -42.27
CA THR A 646 -7.03 22.95 -41.47
C THR A 646 -6.52 21.52 -41.43
N ALA A 647 -6.10 21.07 -40.27
CA ALA A 647 -5.65 19.71 -40.00
C ALA A 647 -6.81 18.89 -39.44
N GLU A 648 -7.03 17.69 -39.98
CA GLU A 648 -8.04 16.76 -39.48
C GLU A 648 -7.37 15.59 -38.76
N PHE A 649 -7.91 15.24 -37.59
CA PHE A 649 -7.39 14.17 -36.74
C PHE A 649 -8.40 13.02 -36.64
N SER A 650 -7.89 11.79 -36.63
CA SER A 650 -8.61 10.64 -36.09
C SER A 650 -8.43 10.64 -34.58
N ALA A 651 -9.51 10.88 -33.84
CA ALA A 651 -9.51 10.93 -32.37
C ALA A 651 -10.82 10.38 -31.80
N LEU A 652 -10.76 9.82 -30.59
CA LEU A 652 -11.91 9.24 -29.92
C LEU A 652 -12.84 10.30 -29.30
N GLY A 653 -12.27 11.38 -28.75
CA GLY A 653 -13.00 12.52 -28.21
C GLY A 653 -12.60 13.83 -28.90
N ASP A 654 -13.06 14.95 -28.33
CA ASP A 654 -12.77 16.28 -28.86
C ASP A 654 -11.31 16.67 -28.57
N LEU A 655 -10.69 17.35 -29.53
CA LEU A 655 -9.32 17.83 -29.39
C LEU A 655 -9.27 19.00 -28.42
N VAL A 656 -8.31 18.92 -27.50
CA VAL A 656 -8.00 19.97 -26.54
C VAL A 656 -6.55 20.39 -26.73
N LEU A 657 -6.35 21.69 -26.93
CA LEU A 657 -5.04 22.30 -26.89
C LEU A 657 -4.73 22.71 -25.44
N GLY A 658 -3.76 22.03 -24.83
CA GLY A 658 -3.30 22.37 -23.48
C GLY A 658 -2.37 23.57 -23.44
N ASP A 659 -1.87 23.87 -22.24
CA ASP A 659 -0.84 24.88 -22.04
C ASP A 659 0.50 24.42 -22.61
N GLY A 660 1.30 25.37 -23.13
CA GLY A 660 2.62 25.12 -23.70
C GLY A 660 2.68 25.26 -25.22
N PRO A 661 3.76 24.79 -25.86
CA PRO A 661 3.94 24.92 -27.30
C PRO A 661 2.90 24.09 -28.07
N HIS A 662 2.25 24.72 -29.05
CA HIS A 662 1.21 24.07 -29.85
C HIS A 662 1.73 22.88 -30.67
N GLY A 663 3.02 22.81 -30.95
CA GLY A 663 3.68 21.65 -31.54
C GLY A 663 3.63 21.55 -33.06
N PHE A 664 3.07 22.53 -33.77
CA PHE A 664 2.91 22.48 -35.23
C PHE A 664 4.02 23.24 -35.96
N ALA A 665 4.42 22.73 -37.13
CA ALA A 665 5.36 23.40 -38.02
C ALA A 665 4.96 23.22 -39.50
N ILE A 666 5.20 24.26 -40.31
CA ILE A 666 5.06 24.19 -41.77
C ILE A 666 6.44 23.89 -42.36
N GLU A 667 6.56 22.77 -43.06
CA GLU A 667 7.79 22.37 -43.73
C GLU A 667 7.68 22.51 -45.25
N GLY A 668 8.82 22.73 -45.91
CA GLY A 668 8.91 22.81 -47.38
C GLY A 668 8.44 24.14 -47.98
N ALA A 669 8.14 25.13 -47.14
CA ALA A 669 7.77 26.46 -47.60
C ALA A 669 9.01 27.32 -47.88
N VAL A 670 9.04 27.98 -49.04
CA VAL A 670 10.18 28.84 -49.44
C VAL A 670 10.12 30.24 -48.85
N ASN A 671 8.96 30.66 -48.33
CA ASN A 671 8.68 32.02 -47.89
C ASN A 671 8.53 32.19 -46.36
N ASP A 672 8.92 31.17 -45.58
CA ASP A 672 8.91 31.11 -44.10
C ASP A 672 7.59 31.61 -43.45
N PRO A 673 6.47 30.89 -43.65
CA PRO A 673 5.17 31.23 -43.07
C PRO A 673 5.16 30.93 -41.57
N ARG A 674 4.71 31.89 -40.76
CA ARG A 674 4.61 31.75 -39.31
C ARG A 674 3.18 31.48 -38.87
N ILE A 675 3.02 30.53 -37.95
CA ILE A 675 1.75 30.23 -37.29
C ILE A 675 1.49 31.33 -36.25
N THR A 676 0.37 32.03 -36.41
CA THR A 676 -0.05 33.16 -35.55
C THR A 676 -1.16 32.77 -34.58
N ALA A 677 -1.95 31.75 -34.92
CA ALA A 677 -2.98 31.21 -34.03
C ALA A 677 -3.22 29.72 -34.34
N VAL A 678 -3.60 28.97 -33.30
CA VAL A 678 -3.99 27.56 -33.38
C VAL A 678 -5.28 27.38 -32.60
N HIS A 679 -6.30 26.82 -33.24
CA HIS A 679 -7.60 26.56 -32.63
C HIS A 679 -7.99 25.10 -32.82
N ALA A 680 -8.22 24.39 -31.73
CA ALA A 680 -8.77 23.04 -31.76
C ALA A 680 -10.29 23.10 -31.61
N GLU A 681 -11.03 22.45 -32.50
CA GLU A 681 -12.49 22.40 -32.49
C GLU A 681 -12.96 21.04 -33.01
N GLY A 682 -13.67 20.29 -32.16
CA GLY A 682 -14.05 18.90 -32.45
C GLY A 682 -12.82 18.06 -32.80
N ARG A 683 -12.78 17.49 -34.01
CA ARG A 683 -11.64 16.69 -34.52
C ARG A 683 -10.72 17.44 -35.49
N LYS A 684 -10.82 18.77 -35.55
CA LYS A 684 -10.04 19.61 -36.45
C LYS A 684 -9.17 20.59 -35.68
N VAL A 685 -8.03 20.92 -36.25
CA VAL A 685 -7.16 22.00 -35.80
C VAL A 685 -7.00 23.02 -36.92
N ARG A 686 -7.34 24.28 -36.64
CA ARG A 686 -7.22 25.39 -37.57
C ARG A 686 -5.99 26.21 -37.20
N LEU A 687 -5.05 26.30 -38.13
CA LEU A 687 -3.83 27.10 -38.00
C LEU A 687 -3.94 28.34 -38.88
N VAL A 688 -3.73 29.52 -38.30
CA VAL A 688 -3.75 30.79 -39.00
C VAL A 688 -2.31 31.23 -39.25
N LEU A 689 -1.94 31.42 -40.50
CA LEU A 689 -0.62 31.86 -40.92
C LEU A 689 -0.60 33.37 -41.16
N ASN A 690 0.57 33.98 -40.98
CA ASN A 690 0.80 35.39 -41.31
C ASN A 690 0.76 35.65 -42.84
N LYS A 691 1.14 34.65 -43.63
CA LYS A 691 1.13 34.67 -45.10
C LYS A 691 0.84 33.27 -45.64
N ALA A 692 0.37 33.17 -46.88
CA ALA A 692 0.15 31.88 -47.54
C ALA A 692 1.49 31.18 -47.79
N PRO A 693 1.62 29.87 -47.49
CA PRO A 693 2.86 29.13 -47.73
C PRO A 693 3.06 28.89 -49.24
N GLU A 694 4.29 29.10 -49.70
CA GLU A 694 4.71 28.89 -51.09
C GLU A 694 5.65 27.69 -51.23
N GLY A 695 5.49 26.88 -52.29
CA GLY A 695 6.27 25.67 -52.53
C GLY A 695 5.41 24.47 -52.97
N GLU A 696 6.02 23.49 -53.64
CA GLU A 696 5.34 22.29 -54.18
C GLU A 696 5.35 21.09 -53.21
N GLY A 697 6.17 21.14 -52.16
CA GLY A 697 6.40 20.06 -51.18
C GLY A 697 5.95 20.40 -49.77
N LEU A 698 4.87 21.15 -49.61
CA LEU A 698 4.40 21.61 -48.30
C LEU A 698 3.93 20.47 -47.41
N HIS A 699 4.40 20.45 -46.15
CA HIS A 699 3.95 19.51 -45.14
C HIS A 699 3.57 20.24 -43.85
N LEU A 700 2.58 19.70 -43.15
CA LEU A 700 2.26 20.07 -41.78
C LEU A 700 2.86 18.98 -40.89
N ALA A 701 3.76 19.37 -40.00
CA ALA A 701 4.29 18.53 -38.94
C ALA A 701 3.61 18.87 -37.61
N TYR A 702 3.37 17.85 -36.78
CA TYR A 702 2.96 17.99 -35.39
C TYR A 702 3.92 17.18 -34.50
N ALA A 703 4.47 17.83 -33.46
CA ALA A 703 5.44 17.28 -32.52
C ALA A 703 6.55 16.46 -33.20
N PHE A 704 7.07 16.96 -34.32
CA PHE A 704 8.04 16.27 -35.17
C PHE A 704 9.02 17.26 -35.80
N GLY A 705 10.28 16.84 -35.99
CA GLY A 705 11.29 17.58 -36.74
C GLY A 705 11.92 18.77 -36.01
N MET A 706 11.61 18.96 -34.72
CA MET A 706 12.06 20.11 -33.95
C MET A 706 13.53 19.99 -33.54
N GLN A 707 14.22 21.12 -33.44
CA GLN A 707 15.58 21.24 -32.91
C GLN A 707 15.57 22.08 -31.63
N ALA A 708 16.42 21.73 -30.67
CA ALA A 708 16.60 22.47 -29.43
C ALA A 708 18.06 22.46 -28.96
N ASP A 709 18.41 23.37 -28.08
CA ASP A 709 19.76 23.48 -27.49
C ASP A 709 20.10 22.32 -26.54
N GLY A 710 19.10 21.56 -26.12
CA GLY A 710 19.20 20.44 -25.20
C GLY A 710 19.10 20.79 -23.72
N SER A 711 18.81 22.05 -23.38
CA SER A 711 18.66 22.52 -21.98
C SER A 711 17.31 22.14 -21.37
N ALA A 712 16.31 21.86 -22.21
CA ALA A 712 14.95 21.52 -21.77
C ALA A 712 14.88 20.15 -21.08
N ARG A 713 13.92 20.02 -20.16
CA ARG A 713 13.61 18.74 -19.48
C ARG A 713 12.82 17.74 -20.34
N HIS A 714 12.53 18.07 -21.61
CA HIS A 714 11.75 17.26 -22.54
C HIS A 714 12.52 17.04 -23.84
N ALA A 715 11.99 16.18 -24.72
CA ALA A 715 12.52 16.05 -26.08
C ALA A 715 12.47 17.38 -26.85
N ALA A 716 13.26 17.48 -27.92
CA ALA A 716 13.18 18.60 -28.84
C ALA A 716 11.77 18.71 -29.45
N ASN A 717 11.18 17.56 -29.81
CA ASN A 717 9.77 17.49 -30.19
C ASN A 717 8.87 17.82 -29.01
N GLN A 718 7.95 18.77 -29.20
CA GLN A 718 6.98 19.17 -28.19
C GLN A 718 5.61 19.40 -28.82
N GLY A 719 4.56 19.31 -28.01
CA GLY A 719 3.18 19.57 -28.43
C GLY A 719 2.20 19.48 -27.27
N ALA A 720 1.17 20.32 -27.30
CA ALA A 720 0.16 20.38 -26.24
C ALA A 720 -1.20 19.78 -26.66
N LEU A 721 -1.31 19.23 -27.87
CA LEU A 721 -2.57 18.66 -28.38
C LEU A 721 -2.83 17.28 -27.78
N ARG A 722 -4.05 17.08 -27.29
CA ARG A 722 -4.57 15.83 -26.75
C ARG A 722 -6.06 15.73 -27.06
N ASP A 723 -6.69 14.62 -26.71
CA ASP A 723 -8.15 14.59 -26.59
C ASP A 723 -8.62 14.95 -25.17
N ASP A 724 -9.95 14.92 -24.99
CA ASP A 724 -10.65 15.19 -23.73
C ASP A 724 -10.52 14.08 -22.69
N TRP A 725 -9.95 12.92 -23.02
CA TRP A 725 -9.81 11.82 -22.08
C TRP A 725 -8.75 12.10 -21.01
N GLY A 726 -9.04 11.64 -19.80
CA GLY A 726 -8.09 11.62 -18.71
C GLY A 726 -8.48 10.60 -17.64
N GLN A 727 -7.47 10.02 -17.01
CA GLN A 727 -7.65 9.09 -15.89
C GLN A 727 -6.58 9.37 -14.84
N ALA A 728 -6.94 9.32 -13.56
CA ALA A 728 -5.94 9.33 -12.50
C ALA A 728 -5.05 8.07 -12.62
N SER A 729 -3.74 8.26 -12.50
CA SER A 729 -2.80 7.15 -12.42
C SER A 729 -3.02 6.36 -11.13
N LEU A 730 -3.03 5.03 -11.25
CA LEU A 730 -3.11 4.13 -10.11
C LEU A 730 -1.75 3.95 -9.44
N VAL A 731 -0.66 4.02 -10.22
CA VAL A 731 0.70 3.75 -9.73
C VAL A 731 1.54 5.01 -9.51
N GLN A 732 1.01 6.20 -9.84
CA GLN A 732 1.62 7.50 -9.55
C GLN A 732 0.55 8.47 -9.02
N PRO A 733 0.24 8.42 -7.70
CA PRO A 733 -0.79 9.27 -7.09
C PRO A 733 -0.59 10.76 -7.38
N GLY A 734 -1.65 11.43 -7.81
CA GLY A 734 -1.63 12.86 -8.19
C GLY A 734 -1.34 13.12 -9.67
N LEU A 735 -0.88 12.12 -10.44
CA LEU A 735 -0.72 12.24 -11.89
C LEU A 735 -2.06 11.96 -12.60
N THR A 736 -2.42 12.80 -13.56
CA THR A 736 -3.51 12.52 -14.51
C THR A 736 -2.92 12.09 -15.85
N LEU A 737 -3.16 10.83 -16.23
CA LEU A 737 -2.81 10.31 -17.54
C LEU A 737 -3.74 10.88 -18.61
N ARG A 738 -3.19 11.17 -19.79
CA ARG A 738 -3.89 11.79 -20.92
C ARG A 738 -3.52 11.08 -22.21
N ARG A 739 -4.41 11.09 -23.20
CA ARG A 739 -4.10 10.63 -24.56
C ARG A 739 -3.63 11.80 -25.41
N HIS A 740 -2.31 11.96 -25.47
CA HIS A 740 -1.66 12.97 -26.30
C HIS A 740 -1.70 12.59 -27.78
N ALA A 741 -1.74 13.61 -28.65
CA ALA A 741 -1.70 13.41 -30.09
C ALA A 741 -0.34 12.84 -30.52
N LEU A 742 -0.33 11.90 -31.47
CA LEU A 742 0.88 11.29 -32.00
C LEU A 742 1.65 12.27 -32.90
N SER A 743 2.98 12.21 -32.84
CA SER A 743 3.86 12.89 -33.77
C SER A 743 3.52 12.46 -35.21
N ALA A 744 3.34 13.43 -36.10
CA ALA A 744 2.88 13.17 -37.45
C ALA A 744 3.38 14.22 -38.43
N ARG A 745 3.49 13.82 -39.69
CA ARG A 745 3.85 14.68 -40.82
C ARG A 745 2.97 14.33 -42.00
N VAL A 746 2.17 15.28 -42.47
CA VAL A 746 1.24 15.06 -43.59
C VAL A 746 1.44 16.11 -44.66
N LYS A 747 1.30 15.71 -45.92
CA LYS A 747 1.34 16.65 -47.05
C LYS A 747 0.17 17.62 -46.95
N ILE A 748 0.44 18.90 -47.14
CA ILE A 748 -0.59 19.93 -47.23
C ILE A 748 -1.15 19.92 -48.65
N VAL A 749 -2.46 19.74 -48.78
CA VAL A 749 -3.17 19.80 -50.05
C VAL A 749 -3.82 21.17 -50.18
N ARG A 750 -3.62 21.86 -51.30
CA ARG A 750 -4.32 23.11 -51.60
C ARG A 750 -5.78 22.77 -51.89
N THR A 751 -6.68 23.27 -51.05
CA THR A 751 -8.11 23.17 -51.26
C THR A 751 -8.58 24.41 -52.00
N ALA A 752 -9.42 24.23 -53.02
CA ALA A 752 -9.98 25.30 -53.85
C ALA A 752 -10.74 26.34 -53.02
#